data_AF-A0AAD0M234-F1
#
_entry.id   AF-A0AAD0M234-F1
#
_cell.length_a   1.000
_cell.length_b   1.000
_cell.length_c   1.000
_cell.angle_alpha   90.00
_cell.angle_beta   90.00
_cell.angle_gamma   90.00
#
_symmetry.space_group_name_H-M   'P 1'
#
loop_
_entity.id
_entity.type
_entity.pdbx_description
1 polymer ?
#
loop_
_entity_poly.entity_id
_entity_poly.type
_entity_poly.pdbx_seq_one_letter_code
_entity_poly.pdbx_strand_id
1 'polypeptide(L)'
;MKSSVAVNMGTLNVLACGMSLLALMPAFALAAESPLTQAINRITADSRQERVIELRELGIDRPIILNATDARRELYLPVPANVPLTDATLNFDASYLNGEAGRNTLLLSLDGYPVRALGLNEEQGNASAVLGVDKAARESGSVRLGIAWSSVISKVLCEDERAIGNVLRIDPHTRLTYGYDASQLQDVGAAWNALPGKPGLLVAPGTLSSASYDAAWRLGVALERIGKQARILPFPAVQDSVDLSGLTIPAELKQIPAFAGLEGKGQYTLRDPAEIGALLMLGQTPALQADLAISDPQLLKAIDDALNALQAQVQGLDATAAAALGQWRERHIKQPLANSTEDVSLALLGNRALLMIKPESANKAIGLFSSAWNKLARNRQLTIGEETAMPLSEDGRVALTRLGGKPGTVDVLAKTDWSASFPLGSVAYDGRVPVTAMIDVAAAPGASGTPPVATLFLNDYLIGAMQLTADGKKERIEARIPQYALAAQNTLRVSFQRQPVSNQCLETPQAFPISVLPTSHVVLDKITPDENFSGMAARFATDTQIMVPKAYLERPASSLPQVIRVASASGVSPLRAQLSVSDDASVAVTPAKAFLAFELPVKDGAESVKASNDGHLLINHKEQTLLDLKTLNHLASLQVIDAGGQHGMVYRTLGGQAPVFERPLLLERGNATLLADNGPIATFDAKDPTGSQMIEDEQSTGLDAWRKPSLLWLIPAGIVLFLILLLAGRSARRNRS
;
A
#
# COMPACT_ATOMS: atom_id res chain seq x y z
N MET A 1 -24.36 15.24 -58.38
CA MET A 1 -23.42 15.28 -59.52
C MET A 1 -22.24 14.39 -59.16
N LYS A 2 -22.04 13.33 -59.96
CA LYS A 2 -20.91 12.39 -59.93
C LYS A 2 -19.85 12.90 -60.92
N SER A 3 -18.57 12.70 -60.62
CA SER A 3 -17.44 12.55 -61.56
C SER A 3 -16.28 12.00 -60.72
N SER A 4 -15.66 10.83 -60.87
CA SER A 4 -15.31 9.93 -61.99
C SER A 4 -14.49 10.60 -63.08
N VAL A 5 -13.18 10.32 -63.12
CA VAL A 5 -12.39 10.31 -64.35
C VAL A 5 -11.46 9.11 -64.35
N ALA A 6 -11.51 8.41 -65.47
CA ALA A 6 -10.82 7.17 -65.80
C ALA A 6 -9.56 7.43 -66.64
N VAL A 7 -8.76 6.38 -66.70
CA VAL A 7 -7.53 6.16 -67.48
C VAL A 7 -7.81 6.13 -68.99
N ASN A 8 -6.80 6.47 -69.81
CA ASN A 8 -6.80 6.14 -71.23
C ASN A 8 -5.50 5.43 -71.67
N MET A 9 -5.67 4.52 -72.64
CA MET A 9 -4.75 3.50 -73.15
C MET A 9 -3.64 4.03 -74.09
N GLY A 10 -2.60 3.23 -74.28
CA GLY A 10 -1.68 3.32 -75.41
C GLY A 10 -0.84 2.04 -75.57
N THR A 11 -1.24 1.18 -76.51
CA THR A 11 -0.56 -0.02 -77.01
C THR A 11 0.64 0.30 -77.92
N LEU A 12 1.66 -0.58 -77.99
CA LEU A 12 2.27 -1.04 -79.25
C LEU A 12 3.25 -2.22 -79.04
N ASN A 13 3.08 -3.23 -79.91
CA ASN A 13 3.88 -4.44 -80.10
C ASN A 13 5.29 -4.16 -80.64
N VAL A 14 6.24 -5.12 -80.49
CA VAL A 14 7.07 -5.69 -81.58
C VAL A 14 7.94 -6.88 -81.08
N LEU A 15 7.71 -8.03 -81.73
CA LEU A 15 8.57 -9.16 -82.13
C LEU A 15 9.81 -9.65 -81.34
N ALA A 16 9.76 -10.98 -81.12
CA ALA A 16 10.72 -12.03 -81.49
C ALA A 16 12.14 -12.04 -80.88
N CYS A 17 12.44 -13.08 -80.10
CA CYS A 17 13.30 -14.20 -80.54
C CYS A 17 13.30 -15.30 -79.46
N GLY A 18 13.27 -16.56 -79.90
CA GLY A 18 13.29 -17.71 -79.00
C GLY A 18 14.66 -17.95 -78.36
N MET A 19 14.66 -18.63 -77.22
CA MET A 19 15.36 -19.90 -77.02
C MET A 19 15.18 -20.36 -75.56
N SER A 20 14.72 -21.60 -75.45
CA SER A 20 14.93 -22.58 -74.39
C SER A 20 15.73 -22.16 -73.16
N LEU A 21 15.05 -22.13 -72.00
CA LEU A 21 15.63 -22.54 -70.72
C LEU A 21 14.49 -23.06 -69.81
N LEU A 22 14.20 -24.34 -69.98
CA LEU A 22 13.55 -25.16 -68.96
C LEU A 22 14.52 -25.23 -67.77
N ALA A 23 14.28 -24.41 -66.76
CA ALA A 23 14.92 -24.52 -65.46
C ALA A 23 13.84 -24.39 -64.37
N LEU A 24 13.73 -25.47 -63.60
CA LEU A 24 13.00 -25.65 -62.36
C LEU A 24 12.67 -24.34 -61.62
N MET A 25 11.40 -23.94 -61.62
CA MET A 25 10.86 -23.13 -60.53
C MET A 25 10.35 -24.08 -59.45
N PRO A 26 10.90 -24.03 -58.22
CA PRO A 26 10.26 -24.69 -57.10
C PRO A 26 8.90 -24.01 -56.93
N ALA A 27 7.83 -24.80 -57.07
CA ALA A 27 6.54 -24.39 -56.55
C ALA A 27 6.71 -24.25 -55.03
N PHE A 28 6.98 -23.03 -54.56
CA PHE A 28 6.71 -22.67 -53.18
C PHE A 28 5.19 -22.73 -53.03
N ALA A 29 4.70 -23.93 -52.70
CA ALA A 29 3.40 -24.05 -52.08
C ALA A 29 3.45 -23.14 -50.84
N LEU A 30 2.70 -22.04 -50.86
CA LEU A 30 2.31 -21.32 -49.66
C LEU A 30 1.56 -22.35 -48.81
N ALA A 31 2.28 -23.02 -47.91
CA ALA A 31 1.70 -23.96 -46.98
C ALA A 31 0.64 -23.20 -46.19
N ALA A 32 -0.61 -23.66 -46.26
CA ALA A 32 -1.67 -23.14 -45.41
C ALA A 32 -1.21 -23.27 -43.94
N GLU A 33 -1.26 -22.16 -43.19
CA GLU A 33 -0.92 -22.17 -41.77
C GLU A 33 -1.72 -23.25 -41.05
N SER A 34 -1.04 -24.13 -40.31
CA SER A 34 -1.71 -25.19 -39.57
C SER A 34 -2.68 -24.62 -38.53
N PRO A 35 -3.76 -25.34 -38.15
CA PRO A 35 -4.66 -24.91 -37.09
C PRO A 35 -3.94 -24.59 -35.77
N LEU A 36 -2.86 -25.33 -35.48
CA LEU A 36 -2.02 -25.10 -34.30
C LEU A 36 -1.27 -23.76 -34.39
N THR A 37 -0.68 -23.47 -35.55
CA THR A 37 -0.04 -22.16 -35.83
C THR A 37 -1.02 -21.01 -35.65
N GLN A 38 -2.24 -21.15 -36.19
CA GLN A 38 -3.29 -20.12 -36.05
C GLN A 38 -3.68 -19.90 -34.59
N ALA A 39 -3.79 -20.97 -33.78
CA ALA A 39 -4.10 -20.86 -32.35
C ALA A 39 -3.01 -20.12 -31.58
N ILE A 40 -1.73 -20.41 -31.85
CA ILE A 40 -0.58 -19.70 -31.25
C ILE A 40 -0.57 -18.22 -31.67
N ASN A 41 -0.84 -17.93 -32.95
CA ASN A 41 -0.92 -16.56 -33.47
C ASN A 41 -2.05 -15.76 -32.82
N ARG A 42 -3.21 -16.37 -32.53
CA ARG A 42 -4.30 -15.72 -31.77
C ARG A 42 -3.86 -15.34 -30.36
N ILE A 43 -3.18 -16.23 -29.64
CA ILE A 43 -2.64 -15.93 -28.30
C ILE A 43 -1.57 -14.83 -28.38
N THR A 44 -0.77 -14.83 -29.45
CA THR A 44 0.26 -13.79 -29.66
C THR A 44 -0.34 -12.42 -29.92
N ALA A 45 -1.53 -12.34 -30.51
CA ALA A 45 -2.25 -11.09 -30.71
C ALA A 45 -3.03 -10.64 -29.46
N ASP A 46 -3.24 -11.53 -28.49
CA ASP A 46 -4.01 -11.25 -27.28
C ASP A 46 -3.12 -10.83 -26.11
N SER A 47 -2.95 -9.51 -25.97
CA SER A 47 -2.34 -8.86 -24.81
C SER A 47 -3.39 -8.21 -23.90
N ARG A 48 -4.66 -8.58 -24.05
CA ARG A 48 -5.74 -7.99 -23.26
C ARG A 48 -5.68 -8.48 -21.83
N GLN A 49 -5.77 -7.54 -20.90
CA GLN A 49 -5.93 -7.82 -19.48
C GLN A 49 -7.25 -7.27 -18.98
N GLU A 50 -7.87 -7.99 -18.07
CA GLU A 50 -9.03 -7.52 -17.30
C GLU A 50 -8.62 -7.21 -15.86
N ARG A 51 -9.26 -6.19 -15.30
CA ARG A 51 -9.06 -5.68 -13.95
C ARG A 51 -10.39 -5.39 -13.30
N VAL A 52 -10.44 -5.67 -12.01
CA VAL A 52 -11.51 -5.25 -11.11
C VAL A 52 -10.84 -4.53 -9.96
N ILE A 53 -11.37 -3.36 -9.61
CA ILE A 53 -10.88 -2.55 -8.50
C ILE A 53 -12.07 -2.17 -7.65
N GLU A 54 -12.05 -2.58 -6.39
CA GLU A 54 -13.12 -2.31 -5.43
C GLU A 54 -12.66 -1.26 -4.41
N LEU A 55 -13.60 -0.53 -3.79
CA LEU A 55 -13.23 0.51 -2.82
C LEU A 55 -12.47 -0.06 -1.61
N ARG A 56 -12.81 -1.27 -1.15
CA ARG A 56 -12.04 -1.98 -0.10
C ARG A 56 -10.58 -2.24 -0.48
N GLU A 57 -10.31 -2.48 -1.75
CA GLU A 57 -8.94 -2.66 -2.24
C GLU A 57 -8.12 -1.37 -2.24
N LEU A 58 -8.80 -0.23 -2.11
CA LEU A 58 -8.21 1.10 -1.95
C LEU A 58 -8.14 1.52 -0.47
N GLY A 59 -8.42 0.60 0.47
CA GLY A 59 -8.42 0.85 1.92
C GLY A 59 -9.73 1.43 2.46
N ILE A 60 -10.80 1.48 1.68
CA ILE A 60 -12.13 1.91 2.13
C ILE A 60 -12.94 0.67 2.51
N ASP A 61 -12.63 0.10 3.68
CA ASP A 61 -13.21 -1.18 4.13
C ASP A 61 -14.56 -1.04 4.87
N ARG A 62 -14.99 0.19 5.13
CA ARG A 62 -16.25 0.51 5.81
C ARG A 62 -17.15 1.34 4.90
N PRO A 63 -18.47 1.19 5.00
CA PRO A 63 -19.38 1.99 4.21
C PRO A 63 -19.16 3.49 4.41
N ILE A 64 -19.16 4.26 3.32
CA ILE A 64 -19.12 5.72 3.39
C ILE A 64 -20.55 6.18 3.63
N ILE A 65 -20.75 6.95 4.70
CA ILE A 65 -22.04 7.55 5.03
C ILE A 65 -22.03 9.02 4.62
N LEU A 66 -22.98 9.44 3.80
CA LEU A 66 -23.23 10.84 3.47
C LEU A 66 -24.55 11.28 4.12
N ASN A 67 -24.47 12.31 4.97
CA ASN A 67 -25.59 12.84 5.75
C ASN A 67 -25.52 14.37 5.79
N ALA A 68 -26.21 15.05 4.87
CA ALA A 68 -26.39 16.51 4.91
C ALA A 68 -27.37 16.95 3.81
N THR A 69 -27.74 18.23 3.86
CA THR A 69 -28.47 18.94 2.79
C THR A 69 -27.65 19.09 1.49
N ASP A 70 -26.31 19.08 1.54
CA ASP A 70 -25.41 19.00 0.37
C ASP A 70 -24.08 18.31 0.73
N ALA A 71 -24.12 16.97 0.83
CA ALA A 71 -22.94 16.15 1.06
C ALA A 71 -22.29 15.75 -0.27
N ARG A 72 -21.00 16.05 -0.43
CA ARG A 72 -20.25 15.68 -1.64
C ARG A 72 -19.03 14.83 -1.29
N ARG A 73 -18.75 13.84 -2.12
CA ARG A 73 -17.60 12.96 -2.01
C ARG A 73 -17.00 12.69 -3.37
N GLU A 74 -15.68 12.71 -3.44
CA GLU A 74 -14.95 12.29 -4.63
C GLU A 74 -14.08 11.08 -4.32
N LEU A 75 -14.14 10.09 -5.21
CA LEU A 75 -13.36 8.86 -5.16
C LEU A 75 -12.57 8.74 -6.46
N TYR A 76 -11.32 8.28 -6.36
CA TYR A 76 -10.42 8.15 -7.50
C TYR A 76 -10.07 6.68 -7.65
N LEU A 77 -10.55 6.05 -8.73
CA LEU A 77 -10.32 4.64 -9.02
C LEU A 77 -9.14 4.54 -10.00
N PRO A 78 -8.01 3.91 -9.63
CA PRO A 78 -6.81 3.91 -10.45
C PRO A 78 -7.01 3.16 -11.77
N VAL A 79 -6.44 3.68 -12.85
CA VAL A 79 -6.40 3.03 -14.17
C VAL A 79 -5.03 3.30 -14.80
N PRO A 80 -4.59 2.50 -15.79
CA PRO A 80 -3.34 2.77 -16.48
C PRO A 80 -3.33 4.16 -17.12
N ALA A 81 -2.35 4.98 -16.75
CA ALA A 81 -2.22 6.32 -17.31
C ALA A 81 -1.92 6.25 -18.81
N ASN A 82 -2.55 7.11 -19.60
CA ASN A 82 -2.37 7.23 -21.05
C ASN A 82 -2.69 5.97 -21.87
N VAL A 83 -3.36 4.96 -21.29
CA VAL A 83 -3.82 3.77 -22.02
C VAL A 83 -5.34 3.79 -22.13
N PRO A 84 -5.92 3.59 -23.33
CA PRO A 84 -7.36 3.42 -23.51
C PRO A 84 -7.89 2.20 -22.76
N LEU A 85 -9.13 2.32 -22.26
CA LEU A 85 -9.82 1.22 -21.58
C LEU A 85 -10.74 0.47 -22.56
N THR A 86 -11.04 -0.78 -22.24
CA THR A 86 -12.00 -1.65 -22.93
C THR A 86 -13.00 -2.17 -21.92
N ASP A 87 -14.27 -2.32 -22.32
CA ASP A 87 -15.37 -2.84 -21.48
C ASP A 87 -15.44 -2.24 -20.05
N ALA A 88 -15.11 -0.95 -19.94
CA ALA A 88 -15.02 -0.24 -18.68
C ALA A 88 -16.42 0.08 -18.11
N THR A 89 -16.69 -0.43 -16.92
CA THR A 89 -17.97 -0.33 -16.22
C THR A 89 -17.74 -0.08 -14.74
N LEU A 90 -18.43 0.91 -14.17
CA LEU A 90 -18.44 1.16 -12.73
C LEU A 90 -19.76 0.67 -12.13
N ASN A 91 -19.68 -0.30 -11.24
CA ASN A 91 -20.79 -0.76 -10.42
C ASN A 91 -20.74 0.00 -9.10
N PHE A 92 -21.60 1.01 -8.98
CA PHE A 92 -21.82 1.76 -7.76
C PHE A 92 -22.81 1.01 -6.88
N ASP A 93 -22.36 0.53 -5.73
CA ASP A 93 -23.20 -0.20 -4.79
C ASP A 93 -23.56 0.72 -3.61
N ALA A 94 -24.85 1.02 -3.45
CA ALA A 94 -25.32 1.94 -2.42
C ALA A 94 -26.75 1.64 -1.97
N SER A 95 -27.06 2.05 -0.75
CA SER A 95 -28.40 2.01 -0.17
C SER A 95 -28.70 3.33 0.53
N TYR A 96 -29.97 3.67 0.66
CA TYR A 96 -30.39 4.83 1.43
C TYR A 96 -31.40 4.44 2.50
N LEU A 97 -31.40 5.21 3.59
CA LEU A 97 -32.38 5.16 4.65
C LEU A 97 -32.82 6.62 4.89
N ASN A 98 -34.12 6.84 4.90
CA ASN A 98 -34.74 8.13 5.14
C ASN A 98 -35.62 8.01 6.38
N GLY A 99 -35.10 8.49 7.52
CA GLY A 99 -35.86 8.61 8.76
C GLY A 99 -36.85 9.78 8.76
N GLU A 100 -36.72 10.71 7.81
CA GLU A 100 -37.58 11.89 7.69
C GLU A 100 -38.11 12.03 6.26
N ALA A 101 -39.39 12.34 6.12
CA ALA A 101 -40.00 12.61 4.81
C ALA A 101 -39.35 13.82 4.14
N GLY A 102 -39.29 13.86 2.81
CA GLY A 102 -38.67 14.99 2.11
C GLY A 102 -38.27 14.68 0.68
N ARG A 103 -37.44 15.55 0.10
CA ARG A 103 -36.79 15.37 -1.19
C ARG A 103 -35.32 15.06 -1.00
N ASN A 104 -34.95 13.82 -1.29
CA ASN A 104 -33.57 13.38 -1.33
C ASN A 104 -33.14 13.16 -2.78
N THR A 105 -31.97 13.68 -3.15
CA THR A 105 -31.43 13.60 -4.51
C THR A 105 -30.01 13.08 -4.48
N LEU A 106 -29.74 12.08 -5.32
CA LEU A 106 -28.41 11.57 -5.61
C LEU A 106 -27.98 12.00 -7.01
N LEU A 107 -26.78 12.56 -7.14
CA LEU A 107 -26.12 12.85 -8.40
C LEU A 107 -24.78 12.11 -8.45
N LEU A 108 -24.57 11.33 -9.50
CA LEU A 108 -23.32 10.64 -9.80
C LEU A 108 -22.67 11.28 -11.02
N SER A 109 -21.36 11.49 -10.93
CA SER A 109 -20.54 12.05 -12.00
C SER A 109 -19.28 11.22 -12.22
N LEU A 110 -18.85 11.12 -13.48
CA LEU A 110 -17.61 10.50 -13.91
C LEU A 110 -16.75 11.53 -14.62
N ASP A 111 -15.51 11.69 -14.16
CA ASP A 111 -14.54 12.65 -14.70
C ASP A 111 -15.08 14.09 -14.75
N GLY A 112 -15.96 14.42 -13.79
CA GLY A 112 -16.62 15.73 -13.68
C GLY A 112 -17.91 15.87 -14.48
N TYR A 113 -18.27 14.90 -15.32
CA TYR A 113 -19.52 14.91 -16.08
C TYR A 113 -20.63 14.20 -15.31
N PRO A 114 -21.80 14.83 -15.08
CA PRO A 114 -22.96 14.16 -14.49
C PRO A 114 -23.45 13.03 -15.41
N VAL A 115 -23.52 11.81 -14.88
CA VAL A 115 -23.94 10.61 -15.63
C VAL A 115 -25.26 10.03 -15.13
N ARG A 116 -25.67 10.32 -13.90
CA ARG A 116 -26.93 9.82 -13.33
C ARG A 116 -27.45 10.73 -12.22
N ALA A 117 -28.75 11.01 -12.21
CA ALA A 117 -29.44 11.72 -11.13
C ALA A 117 -30.70 10.95 -10.73
N LEU A 118 -30.98 10.83 -9.43
CA LEU A 118 -32.12 10.09 -8.89
C LEU A 118 -32.77 10.85 -7.73
N GLY A 119 -34.10 10.85 -7.66
CA GLY A 119 -34.83 11.15 -6.43
C GLY A 119 -35.03 9.89 -5.60
N LEU A 120 -34.67 9.91 -4.32
CA LEU A 120 -34.64 8.74 -3.43
C LEU A 120 -35.46 9.02 -2.17
N ASN A 121 -36.79 9.14 -2.32
CA ASN A 121 -37.68 9.70 -1.28
C ASN A 121 -38.44 8.66 -0.45
N GLU A 122 -38.36 7.37 -0.78
CA GLU A 122 -38.98 6.30 0.02
C GLU A 122 -38.27 6.13 1.38
N GLU A 123 -38.86 5.47 2.37
CA GLU A 123 -38.24 5.31 3.71
C GLU A 123 -36.87 4.61 3.66
N GLN A 124 -36.67 3.69 2.73
CA GLN A 124 -35.40 3.04 2.49
C GLN A 124 -35.37 2.43 1.09
N GLY A 125 -34.19 2.20 0.56
CA GLY A 125 -34.09 1.48 -0.71
C GLY A 125 -32.68 1.31 -1.26
N ASN A 126 -32.65 0.79 -2.49
CA ASN A 126 -31.43 0.57 -3.25
C ASN A 126 -31.10 1.83 -4.06
N ALA A 127 -29.87 2.34 -3.93
CA ALA A 127 -29.32 3.46 -4.70
C ALA A 127 -28.21 3.01 -5.68
N SER A 128 -28.00 1.69 -5.84
CA SER A 128 -26.99 1.13 -6.71
C SER A 128 -27.24 1.47 -8.19
N ALA A 129 -26.15 1.59 -8.92
CA ALA A 129 -26.13 1.95 -10.33
C ALA A 129 -24.98 1.24 -11.07
N VAL A 130 -25.25 0.79 -12.29
CA VAL A 130 -24.19 0.42 -13.23
C VAL A 130 -24.00 1.60 -14.17
N LEU A 131 -22.78 2.12 -14.24
CA LEU A 131 -22.39 3.30 -15.01
C LEU A 131 -21.36 2.91 -16.08
N GLY A 132 -21.61 3.29 -17.33
CA GLY A 132 -20.61 3.16 -18.40
C GLY A 132 -19.48 4.15 -18.20
N VAL A 133 -18.23 3.71 -18.41
CA VAL A 133 -17.04 4.55 -18.28
C VAL A 133 -16.46 4.84 -19.66
N ASP A 134 -16.12 6.10 -19.93
CA ASP A 134 -15.49 6.50 -21.19
C ASP A 134 -14.16 5.73 -21.39
N LYS A 135 -13.95 5.21 -22.60
CA LYS A 135 -12.80 4.37 -22.98
C LYS A 135 -11.54 5.18 -23.29
N ALA A 136 -11.62 6.51 -23.39
CA ALA A 136 -10.51 7.38 -23.68
C ALA A 136 -9.36 7.23 -22.67
N ALA A 137 -8.13 7.40 -23.17
CA ALA A 137 -6.93 7.43 -22.35
C ALA A 137 -6.97 8.62 -21.39
N ARG A 138 -6.50 8.42 -20.15
CA ARG A 138 -6.50 9.43 -19.10
C ARG A 138 -5.08 9.70 -18.61
N GLU A 139 -4.66 10.95 -18.67
CA GLU A 139 -3.36 11.37 -18.13
C GLU A 139 -3.33 11.26 -16.59
N SER A 140 -4.47 11.46 -15.94
CA SER A 140 -4.62 11.41 -14.48
C SER A 140 -4.33 10.02 -13.88
N GLY A 141 -4.35 8.96 -14.68
CA GLY A 141 -4.24 7.57 -14.20
C GLY A 141 -5.37 7.17 -13.24
N SER A 142 -6.54 7.83 -13.32
CA SER A 142 -7.70 7.50 -12.50
C SER A 142 -9.01 7.92 -13.14
N VAL A 143 -10.07 7.15 -12.87
CA VAL A 143 -11.47 7.55 -13.10
C VAL A 143 -11.95 8.28 -11.84
N ARG A 144 -12.40 9.53 -12.00
CA ARG A 144 -12.92 10.35 -10.90
C ARG A 144 -14.42 10.13 -10.75
N LEU A 145 -14.83 9.43 -9.69
CA LEU A 145 -16.23 9.26 -9.30
C LEU A 145 -16.62 10.38 -8.33
N GLY A 146 -17.49 11.29 -8.75
CA GLY A 146 -18.10 12.29 -7.89
C GLY A 146 -19.50 11.87 -7.46
N ILE A 147 -19.75 11.86 -6.16
CA ILE A 147 -21.05 11.60 -5.54
C ILE A 147 -21.52 12.88 -4.87
N ALA A 148 -22.71 13.37 -5.22
CA ALA A 148 -23.40 14.42 -4.49
C ALA A 148 -24.75 13.90 -3.98
N TRP A 149 -25.00 14.11 -2.70
CA TRP A 149 -26.22 13.75 -2.00
C TRP A 149 -26.82 15.00 -1.39
N SER A 150 -28.10 15.25 -1.64
CA SER A 150 -28.84 16.34 -1.06
C SER A 150 -30.10 15.80 -0.40
N SER A 151 -30.30 16.11 0.87
CA SER A 151 -31.52 15.76 1.62
C SER A 151 -32.23 17.03 2.08
N VAL A 152 -33.49 17.20 1.66
CA VAL A 152 -34.33 18.35 2.04
C VAL A 152 -35.60 17.83 2.68
N ILE A 153 -35.75 17.98 4.00
CA ILE A 153 -36.88 17.41 4.77
C ILE A 153 -38.19 18.15 4.49
N SER A 154 -38.16 19.48 4.54
CA SER A 154 -39.36 20.30 4.44
C SER A 154 -39.31 21.28 3.26
N LYS A 155 -40.47 21.53 2.66
CA LYS A 155 -40.69 22.68 1.76
C LYS A 155 -41.23 23.89 2.53
N VAL A 156 -41.63 23.70 3.79
CA VAL A 156 -42.14 24.75 4.66
C VAL A 156 -40.91 25.42 5.28
N LEU A 157 -40.76 26.72 5.03
CA LEU A 157 -39.78 27.54 5.74
C LEU A 157 -39.96 27.32 7.25
N CYS A 158 -38.87 27.10 7.98
CA CYS A 158 -38.79 27.04 9.45
C CYS A 158 -38.82 25.70 10.18
N GLU A 159 -38.74 24.56 9.50
CA GLU A 159 -38.48 23.29 10.19
C GLU A 159 -36.99 22.96 10.31
N ASP A 160 -36.61 22.26 11.38
CA ASP A 160 -35.22 21.84 11.62
C ASP A 160 -34.79 20.85 10.53
N GLU A 161 -33.92 21.28 9.61
CA GLU A 161 -33.38 20.43 8.55
C GLU A 161 -32.27 19.48 9.05
N ARG A 162 -32.01 19.40 10.36
CA ARG A 162 -31.06 18.44 10.95
C ARG A 162 -31.64 17.02 10.97
N ALA A 163 -31.92 16.45 9.80
CA ALA A 163 -32.16 15.02 9.68
C ALA A 163 -30.85 14.28 9.90
N ILE A 164 -30.72 13.64 11.06
CA ILE A 164 -29.77 12.55 11.23
C ILE A 164 -30.26 11.25 10.55
N GLY A 165 -31.55 11.19 10.20
CA GLY A 165 -32.20 10.00 9.64
C GLY A 165 -32.04 9.80 8.14
N ASN A 166 -31.70 10.84 7.37
CA ASN A 166 -31.60 10.75 5.90
C ASN A 166 -30.14 10.55 5.48
N VAL A 167 -29.80 9.30 5.19
CA VAL A 167 -28.43 8.86 4.97
C VAL A 167 -28.30 8.10 3.66
N LEU A 168 -27.26 8.44 2.89
CA LEU A 168 -26.78 7.59 1.80
C LEU A 168 -25.60 6.77 2.30
N ARG A 169 -25.70 5.45 2.17
CA ARG A 169 -24.64 4.50 2.49
C ARG A 169 -24.05 3.94 1.19
N ILE A 170 -22.78 4.23 0.93
CA ILE A 170 -22.02 3.69 -0.19
C ILE A 170 -21.28 2.45 0.30
N ASP A 171 -21.46 1.34 -0.40
CA ASP A 171 -20.89 0.05 -0.03
C ASP A 171 -19.42 -0.07 -0.50
N PRO A 172 -18.51 -0.61 0.34
CA PRO A 172 -17.13 -0.94 -0.04
C PRO A 172 -16.96 -1.86 -1.26
N HIS A 173 -18.01 -2.59 -1.65
CA HIS A 173 -18.05 -3.45 -2.83
C HIS A 173 -18.27 -2.69 -4.14
N THR A 174 -18.48 -1.37 -4.08
CA THR A 174 -18.46 -0.50 -5.26
C THR A 174 -17.17 -0.74 -6.03
N ARG A 175 -17.28 -1.05 -7.33
CA ARG A 175 -16.16 -1.55 -8.13
C ARG A 175 -16.12 -1.04 -9.56
N LEU A 176 -14.92 -0.78 -10.05
CA LEU A 176 -14.62 -0.51 -11.45
C LEU A 176 -14.07 -1.78 -12.09
N THR A 177 -14.74 -2.27 -13.13
CA THR A 177 -14.27 -3.35 -14.00
C THR A 177 -13.85 -2.75 -15.33
N TYR A 178 -12.66 -3.08 -15.82
CA TYR A 178 -12.17 -2.63 -17.12
C TYR A 178 -11.15 -3.62 -17.67
N GLY A 179 -10.97 -3.60 -18.98
CA GLY A 179 -9.81 -4.21 -19.62
C GLY A 179 -8.91 -3.18 -20.29
N TYR A 180 -7.69 -3.57 -20.61
CA TYR A 180 -6.75 -2.76 -21.38
C TYR A 180 -5.74 -3.66 -22.11
N ASP A 181 -5.06 -3.10 -23.10
CA ASP A 181 -3.99 -3.79 -23.81
C ASP A 181 -2.66 -3.58 -23.06
N ALA A 182 -2.09 -4.66 -22.54
CA ALA A 182 -0.84 -4.65 -21.80
C ALA A 182 0.35 -4.17 -22.62
N SER A 183 0.32 -4.37 -23.94
CA SER A 183 1.40 -3.96 -24.84
C SER A 183 1.50 -2.44 -24.98
N GLN A 184 0.39 -1.74 -24.72
CA GLN A 184 0.30 -0.28 -24.81
C GLN A 184 0.84 0.44 -23.56
N LEU A 185 1.15 -0.27 -22.48
CA LEU A 185 1.86 0.30 -21.34
C LEU A 185 3.28 0.69 -21.76
N GLN A 186 3.58 1.99 -21.76
CA GLN A 186 4.85 2.54 -22.25
C GLN A 186 5.86 2.87 -21.15
N ASP A 187 5.46 2.89 -19.87
CA ASP A 187 6.34 3.36 -18.81
C ASP A 187 6.12 2.69 -17.46
N VAL A 188 7.19 2.67 -16.67
CA VAL A 188 7.25 2.03 -15.35
C VAL A 188 6.30 2.69 -14.36
N GLY A 189 6.13 4.02 -14.42
CA GLY A 189 5.23 4.76 -13.53
C GLY A 189 3.75 4.43 -13.79
N ALA A 190 3.34 4.33 -15.05
CA ALA A 190 2.00 3.92 -15.45
C ALA A 190 1.68 2.50 -15.00
N ALA A 191 2.63 1.56 -15.15
CA ALA A 191 2.48 0.20 -14.66
C ALA A 191 2.39 0.14 -13.12
N TRP A 192 3.20 0.93 -12.41
CA TRP A 192 3.16 1.00 -10.94
C TRP A 192 1.84 1.57 -10.42
N ASN A 193 1.33 2.63 -11.05
CA ASN A 193 0.04 3.23 -10.71
C ASN A 193 -1.14 2.29 -11.03
N ALA A 194 -1.00 1.45 -12.05
CA ALA A 194 -2.00 0.48 -12.47
C ALA A 194 -2.00 -0.82 -11.66
N LEU A 195 -1.12 -0.97 -10.66
CA LEU A 195 -1.11 -2.16 -9.81
C LEU A 195 -2.49 -2.35 -9.13
N PRO A 196 -3.02 -3.58 -9.03
CA PRO A 196 -4.25 -3.83 -8.28
C PRO A 196 -4.05 -3.57 -6.78
N GLY A 197 -5.10 -3.70 -5.96
CA GLY A 197 -4.96 -3.62 -4.50
C GLY A 197 -4.13 -4.79 -3.93
N LYS A 198 -4.18 -5.95 -4.59
CA LYS A 198 -3.43 -7.16 -4.21
C LYS A 198 -2.46 -7.64 -5.31
N PRO A 199 -1.40 -6.86 -5.62
CA PRO A 199 -0.49 -7.19 -6.71
C PRO A 199 0.24 -8.51 -6.46
N GLY A 200 0.40 -9.32 -7.51
CA GLY A 200 1.23 -10.53 -7.45
C GLY A 200 2.71 -10.20 -7.54
N LEU A 201 3.51 -10.66 -6.57
CA LEU A 201 4.97 -10.54 -6.56
C LEU A 201 5.58 -11.92 -6.87
N LEU A 202 6.07 -12.09 -8.10
CA LEU A 202 6.73 -13.30 -8.56
C LEU A 202 8.15 -13.40 -7.99
N VAL A 203 8.48 -14.55 -7.43
CA VAL A 203 9.83 -14.89 -6.94
C VAL A 203 10.29 -16.22 -7.53
N ALA A 204 11.60 -16.49 -7.45
CA ALA A 204 12.18 -17.74 -7.94
C ALA A 204 11.52 -18.98 -7.29
N PRO A 205 11.51 -20.14 -7.98
CA PRO A 205 11.00 -21.39 -7.41
C PRO A 205 11.89 -21.87 -6.26
N GLY A 206 11.29 -22.49 -5.23
CA GLY A 206 12.04 -23.09 -4.11
C GLY A 206 12.73 -22.07 -3.20
N THR A 207 13.98 -22.34 -2.83
CA THR A 207 14.77 -21.50 -1.92
C THR A 207 15.25 -20.21 -2.59
N LEU A 208 14.97 -19.07 -1.98
CA LEU A 208 15.44 -17.76 -2.45
C LEU A 208 16.88 -17.48 -1.99
N SER A 209 17.61 -16.73 -2.81
CA SER A 209 18.85 -16.09 -2.38
C SER A 209 18.55 -15.02 -1.31
N SER A 210 19.54 -14.72 -0.45
CA SER A 210 19.39 -13.68 0.58
C SER A 210 19.04 -12.31 -0.04
N ALA A 211 19.66 -11.96 -1.17
CA ALA A 211 19.36 -10.73 -1.89
C ALA A 211 17.93 -10.69 -2.43
N SER A 212 17.43 -11.80 -2.98
CA SER A 212 16.07 -11.87 -3.52
C SER A 212 15.01 -11.87 -2.42
N TYR A 213 15.28 -12.52 -1.28
CA TYR A 213 14.43 -12.41 -0.09
C TYR A 213 14.41 -10.97 0.44
N ASP A 214 15.58 -10.31 0.53
CA ASP A 214 15.72 -8.93 0.96
C ASP A 214 14.91 -7.98 0.07
N ALA A 215 15.02 -8.12 -1.25
CA ALA A 215 14.25 -7.34 -2.21
C ALA A 215 12.74 -7.54 -2.06
N ALA A 216 12.30 -8.80 -1.91
CA ALA A 216 10.88 -9.13 -1.84
C ALA A 216 10.19 -8.56 -0.60
N TRP A 217 10.79 -8.69 0.60
CA TRP A 217 10.17 -8.15 1.81
C TRP A 217 10.12 -6.62 1.79
N ARG A 218 11.17 -5.95 1.30
CA ARG A 218 11.21 -4.48 1.20
C ARG A 218 10.13 -3.95 0.28
N LEU A 219 9.98 -4.59 -0.89
CA LEU A 219 8.95 -4.24 -1.86
C LEU A 219 7.56 -4.46 -1.27
N GLY A 220 7.35 -5.58 -0.56
CA GLY A 220 6.13 -5.84 0.17
C GLY A 220 5.79 -4.75 1.19
N VAL A 221 6.74 -4.34 2.03
CA VAL A 221 6.54 -3.24 3.00
C VAL A 221 6.26 -1.92 2.28
N ALA A 222 6.94 -1.64 1.17
CA ALA A 222 6.68 -0.44 0.37
C ALA A 222 5.26 -0.42 -0.21
N LEU A 223 4.75 -1.57 -0.67
CA LEU A 223 3.37 -1.72 -1.14
C LEU A 223 2.35 -1.51 -0.02
N GLU A 224 2.60 -2.06 1.18
CA GLU A 224 1.72 -1.85 2.33
C GLU A 224 1.59 -0.38 2.72
N ARG A 225 2.69 0.37 2.64
CA ARG A 225 2.70 1.82 2.92
C ARG A 225 1.85 2.65 1.96
N ILE A 226 1.58 2.14 0.75
CA ILE A 226 0.68 2.78 -0.22
C ILE A 226 -0.70 2.11 -0.26
N GLY A 227 -1.03 1.29 0.75
CA GLY A 227 -2.32 0.64 0.90
C GLY A 227 -2.53 -0.61 0.03
N LYS A 228 -1.46 -1.17 -0.56
CA LYS A 228 -1.50 -2.40 -1.38
C LYS A 228 -0.94 -3.60 -0.61
N GLN A 229 -1.39 -4.80 -0.96
CA GLN A 229 -0.97 -6.03 -0.26
C GLN A 229 -0.41 -7.05 -1.26
N ALA A 230 0.90 -7.29 -1.21
CA ALA A 230 1.55 -8.21 -2.13
C ALA A 230 1.08 -9.66 -1.90
N ARG A 231 0.65 -10.34 -2.97
CA ARG A 231 0.51 -11.80 -3.00
C ARG A 231 1.85 -12.38 -3.42
N ILE A 232 2.51 -13.12 -2.54
CA ILE A 232 3.79 -13.75 -2.86
C ILE A 232 3.52 -14.97 -3.73
N LEU A 233 4.07 -14.96 -4.95
CA LEU A 233 3.88 -16.01 -5.95
C LEU A 233 5.25 -16.64 -6.22
N PRO A 234 5.61 -17.76 -5.58
CA PRO A 234 6.73 -18.57 -6.06
C PRO A 234 6.41 -19.04 -7.47
N PHE A 235 7.39 -18.95 -8.37
CA PHE A 235 7.25 -19.54 -9.69
C PHE A 235 7.03 -21.07 -9.53
N PRO A 236 6.02 -21.66 -10.20
CA PRO A 236 5.72 -23.06 -10.03
C PRO A 236 6.88 -23.96 -10.45
N ALA A 237 7.07 -25.05 -9.71
CA ALA A 237 7.96 -26.15 -10.04
C ALA A 237 7.17 -27.43 -10.29
N VAL A 238 7.84 -28.44 -10.86
CA VAL A 238 7.26 -29.79 -10.97
C VAL A 238 6.96 -30.33 -9.56
N GLN A 239 5.85 -31.02 -9.40
CA GLN A 239 5.24 -31.47 -8.13
C GLN A 239 4.49 -30.40 -7.33
N ASP A 240 4.50 -29.13 -7.76
CA ASP A 240 3.64 -28.13 -7.14
C ASP A 240 2.17 -28.32 -7.54
N SER A 241 1.27 -28.00 -6.62
CA SER A 241 -0.18 -27.97 -6.88
C SER A 241 -0.59 -26.58 -7.35
N VAL A 242 -1.27 -26.51 -8.50
CA VAL A 242 -1.82 -25.28 -9.07
C VAL A 242 -3.32 -25.40 -9.28
N ASP A 243 -4.04 -24.29 -9.12
CA ASP A 243 -5.47 -24.24 -9.38
C ASP A 243 -5.74 -23.98 -10.88
N LEU A 244 -6.40 -24.93 -11.55
CA LEU A 244 -6.79 -24.85 -12.95
C LEU A 244 -8.24 -24.43 -13.16
N SER A 245 -8.98 -24.07 -12.10
CA SER A 245 -10.43 -23.80 -12.18
C SER A 245 -10.83 -22.69 -13.16
N GLY A 246 -9.95 -21.73 -13.41
CA GLY A 246 -10.16 -20.64 -14.37
C GLY A 246 -9.55 -20.87 -15.76
N LEU A 247 -8.94 -22.04 -16.02
CA LEU A 247 -8.17 -22.29 -17.23
C LEU A 247 -9.06 -22.69 -18.39
N THR A 248 -8.98 -21.93 -19.49
CA THR A 248 -9.62 -22.25 -20.77
C THR A 248 -8.55 -22.56 -21.80
N ILE A 249 -8.55 -23.80 -22.30
CA ILE A 249 -7.57 -24.30 -23.27
C ILE A 249 -8.23 -24.41 -24.65
N PRO A 250 -7.78 -23.64 -25.66
CA PRO A 250 -8.20 -23.81 -27.06
C PRO A 250 -8.06 -25.27 -27.52
N ALA A 251 -9.06 -25.76 -28.27
CA ALA A 251 -9.13 -27.16 -28.68
C ALA A 251 -7.92 -27.59 -29.52
N GLU A 252 -7.36 -26.67 -30.32
CA GLU A 252 -6.19 -26.90 -31.15
C GLU A 252 -4.93 -27.15 -30.32
N LEU A 253 -4.77 -26.47 -29.18
CA LEU A 253 -3.59 -26.62 -28.31
C LEU A 253 -3.58 -27.95 -27.55
N LYS A 254 -4.75 -28.57 -27.35
CA LYS A 254 -4.86 -29.88 -26.67
C LYS A 254 -4.15 -31.02 -27.41
N GLN A 255 -3.71 -30.81 -28.66
CA GLN A 255 -2.86 -31.76 -29.37
C GLN A 255 -1.45 -31.87 -28.77
N ILE A 256 -1.03 -30.84 -28.02
CA ILE A 256 0.26 -30.82 -27.33
C ILE A 256 0.09 -31.46 -25.93
N PRO A 257 0.94 -32.44 -25.55
CA PRO A 257 0.81 -33.15 -24.27
C PRO A 257 0.72 -32.23 -23.04
N ALA A 258 1.52 -31.17 -23.00
CA ALA A 258 1.49 -30.18 -21.92
C ALA A 258 0.12 -29.52 -21.73
N PHE A 259 -0.58 -29.18 -22.82
CA PHE A 259 -1.91 -28.58 -22.74
C PHE A 259 -3.00 -29.62 -22.45
N ALA A 260 -2.85 -30.84 -22.99
CA ALA A 260 -3.76 -31.95 -22.69
C ALA A 260 -3.71 -32.35 -21.21
N GLY A 261 -2.52 -32.38 -20.60
CA GLY A 261 -2.34 -32.71 -19.18
C GLY A 261 -3.01 -31.72 -18.22
N LEU A 262 -3.20 -30.48 -18.66
CA LEU A 262 -3.84 -29.40 -17.91
C LEU A 262 -5.37 -29.37 -18.09
N GLU A 263 -5.95 -30.32 -18.83
CA GLU A 263 -7.40 -30.42 -18.99
C GLU A 263 -8.03 -30.97 -17.70
N GLY A 264 -8.52 -30.07 -16.86
CA GLY A 264 -9.16 -30.42 -15.59
C GLY A 264 -9.80 -29.22 -14.91
N LYS A 265 -10.57 -29.48 -13.84
CA LYS A 265 -11.11 -28.44 -12.95
C LYS A 265 -10.56 -28.66 -11.54
N GLY A 266 -10.06 -27.61 -10.91
CA GLY A 266 -9.55 -27.64 -9.54
C GLY A 266 -8.03 -27.77 -9.43
N GLN A 267 -7.57 -28.32 -8.31
CA GLN A 267 -6.15 -28.48 -7.99
C GLN A 267 -5.49 -29.57 -8.84
N TYR A 268 -4.35 -29.26 -9.44
CA TYR A 268 -3.57 -30.16 -10.28
C TYR A 268 -2.09 -30.11 -9.88
N THR A 269 -1.49 -31.29 -9.70
CA THR A 269 -0.04 -31.42 -9.46
C THR A 269 0.70 -31.45 -10.78
N LEU A 270 1.58 -30.47 -10.99
CA LEU A 270 2.41 -30.35 -12.19
C LEU A 270 3.38 -31.53 -12.32
N ARG A 271 3.45 -32.12 -13.51
CA ARG A 271 4.23 -33.33 -13.81
C ARG A 271 5.38 -33.08 -14.76
N ASP A 272 5.27 -32.06 -15.61
CA ASP A 272 6.22 -31.77 -16.68
C ASP A 272 6.53 -30.25 -16.73
N PRO A 273 7.79 -29.82 -16.85
CA PRO A 273 8.12 -28.41 -17.07
C PRO A 273 7.39 -27.76 -18.27
N ALA A 274 7.04 -28.54 -19.29
CA ALA A 274 6.28 -28.05 -20.44
C ALA A 274 4.85 -27.61 -20.05
N GLU A 275 4.24 -28.21 -19.02
CA GLU A 275 2.94 -27.77 -18.48
C GLU A 275 3.07 -26.36 -17.88
N ILE A 276 4.18 -26.05 -17.20
CA ILE A 276 4.45 -24.70 -16.68
C ILE A 276 4.58 -23.71 -17.84
N GLY A 277 5.28 -24.10 -18.91
CA GLY A 277 5.37 -23.30 -20.14
C GLY A 277 4.01 -23.04 -20.77
N ALA A 278 3.12 -24.04 -20.80
CA ALA A 278 1.76 -23.92 -21.30
C ALA A 278 0.92 -22.97 -20.44
N LEU A 279 1.03 -23.05 -19.11
CA LEU A 279 0.36 -22.13 -18.18
C LEU A 279 0.85 -20.68 -18.34
N LEU A 280 2.16 -20.48 -18.54
CA LEU A 280 2.73 -19.17 -18.88
C LEU A 280 2.17 -18.61 -20.18
N MET A 281 2.04 -19.46 -21.20
CA MET A 281 1.50 -19.05 -22.48
C MET A 281 0.03 -18.64 -22.39
N LEU A 282 -0.77 -19.35 -21.58
CA LEU A 282 -2.19 -19.03 -21.39
C LEU A 282 -2.41 -17.81 -20.48
N GLY A 283 -1.56 -17.58 -19.48
CA GLY A 283 -1.62 -16.41 -18.58
C GLY A 283 -2.85 -16.35 -17.67
N GLN A 284 -3.65 -17.42 -17.60
CA GLN A 284 -4.94 -17.45 -16.90
C GLN A 284 -4.84 -17.94 -15.44
N THR A 285 -3.75 -18.61 -15.07
CA THR A 285 -3.62 -19.28 -13.77
C THR A 285 -3.20 -18.32 -12.65
N PRO A 286 -3.90 -18.28 -11.49
CA PRO A 286 -3.61 -17.36 -10.39
C PRO A 286 -2.16 -17.38 -9.89
N ALA A 287 -1.49 -18.54 -9.95
CA ALA A 287 -0.09 -18.72 -9.54
C ALA A 287 0.91 -17.96 -10.44
N LEU A 288 0.55 -17.66 -11.69
CA LEU A 288 1.37 -16.95 -12.67
C LEU A 288 0.84 -15.54 -12.96
N GLN A 289 -0.25 -15.14 -12.31
CA GLN A 289 -0.83 -13.81 -12.40
C GLN A 289 -0.05 -12.81 -11.54
N ALA A 290 1.20 -12.57 -11.93
CA ALA A 290 2.08 -11.58 -11.34
C ALA A 290 1.91 -10.19 -11.97
N ASP A 291 2.26 -9.17 -11.21
CA ASP A 291 2.34 -7.76 -11.63
C ASP A 291 3.74 -7.18 -11.37
N LEU A 292 4.46 -7.75 -10.39
CA LEU A 292 5.85 -7.47 -10.02
C LEU A 292 6.66 -8.76 -10.03
N ALA A 293 7.96 -8.68 -10.31
CA ALA A 293 8.89 -9.80 -10.17
C ALA A 293 10.25 -9.36 -9.63
N ILE A 294 10.83 -10.19 -8.76
CA ILE A 294 12.24 -10.09 -8.41
C ILE A 294 13.06 -10.79 -9.51
N SER A 295 13.84 -10.01 -10.26
CA SER A 295 14.63 -10.48 -11.41
C SER A 295 15.87 -11.25 -10.96
N ASP A 296 15.65 -12.42 -10.35
CA ASP A 296 16.69 -13.33 -9.90
C ASP A 296 17.10 -14.30 -11.03
N PRO A 297 18.39 -14.63 -11.20
CA PRO A 297 18.84 -15.57 -12.22
C PRO A 297 18.15 -16.94 -12.20
N GLN A 298 17.78 -17.44 -11.02
CA GLN A 298 17.06 -18.70 -10.86
C GLN A 298 15.63 -18.61 -11.39
N LEU A 299 14.95 -17.47 -11.19
CA LEU A 299 13.64 -17.23 -11.77
C LEU A 299 13.72 -17.20 -13.30
N LEU A 300 14.66 -16.43 -13.85
CA LEU A 300 14.85 -16.31 -15.29
C LEU A 300 15.14 -17.65 -15.94
N LYS A 301 16.02 -18.45 -15.32
CA LYS A 301 16.31 -19.81 -15.75
C LYS A 301 15.07 -20.71 -15.72
N ALA A 302 14.28 -20.68 -14.65
CA ALA A 302 13.08 -21.50 -14.53
C ALA A 302 12.04 -21.17 -15.62
N ILE A 303 11.86 -19.89 -15.94
CA ILE A 303 11.01 -19.45 -17.06
C ILE A 303 11.55 -20.01 -18.38
N ASP A 304 12.86 -19.87 -18.64
CA ASP A 304 13.47 -20.37 -19.87
C ASP A 304 13.39 -21.89 -20.01
N ASP A 305 13.62 -22.64 -18.93
CA ASP A 305 13.56 -24.10 -18.91
C ASP A 305 12.14 -24.60 -19.19
N ALA A 306 11.11 -23.99 -18.57
CA ALA A 306 9.70 -24.31 -18.83
C ALA A 306 9.30 -24.05 -20.28
N LEU A 307 9.73 -22.92 -20.85
CA LEU A 307 9.46 -22.57 -22.25
C LEU A 307 10.25 -23.42 -23.24
N ASN A 308 11.47 -23.82 -22.91
CA ASN A 308 12.26 -24.76 -23.71
C ASN A 308 11.59 -26.14 -23.76
N ALA A 309 11.08 -26.62 -22.63
CA ALA A 309 10.34 -27.89 -22.57
C ALA A 309 9.07 -27.84 -23.43
N LEU A 310 8.30 -26.74 -23.37
CA LEU A 310 7.14 -26.55 -24.24
C LEU A 310 7.55 -26.51 -25.72
N GLN A 311 8.59 -25.75 -26.06
CA GLN A 311 9.12 -25.65 -27.42
C GLN A 311 9.47 -27.02 -28.00
N ALA A 312 10.09 -27.90 -27.21
CA ALA A 312 10.45 -29.24 -27.63
C ALA A 312 9.21 -30.10 -27.98
N GLN A 313 8.13 -30.00 -27.19
CA GLN A 313 6.88 -30.72 -27.48
C GLN A 313 6.22 -30.20 -28.76
N VAL A 314 6.15 -28.88 -28.97
CA VAL A 314 5.57 -28.29 -30.19
C VAL A 314 6.39 -28.64 -31.42
N GLN A 315 7.72 -28.57 -31.32
CA GLN A 315 8.65 -28.93 -32.41
C GLN A 315 8.49 -30.39 -32.86
N GLY A 316 8.16 -31.30 -31.93
CA GLY A 316 7.88 -32.70 -32.24
C GLY A 316 6.57 -32.95 -32.98
N LEU A 317 5.63 -31.99 -32.95
CA LEU A 317 4.31 -32.09 -33.57
C LEU A 317 4.22 -31.32 -34.89
N ASP A 318 4.68 -30.05 -34.90
CA ASP A 318 4.55 -29.16 -36.05
C ASP A 318 5.66 -28.08 -36.02
N ALA A 319 6.54 -28.12 -37.03
CA ALA A 319 7.65 -27.18 -37.16
C ALA A 319 7.19 -25.72 -37.41
N THR A 320 6.06 -25.52 -38.08
CA THR A 320 5.51 -24.17 -38.33
C THR A 320 4.90 -23.57 -37.06
N ALA A 321 4.21 -24.39 -36.27
CA ALA A 321 3.72 -24.00 -34.96
C ALA A 321 4.87 -23.70 -33.98
N ALA A 322 5.94 -24.49 -34.04
CA ALA A 322 7.14 -24.25 -33.24
C ALA A 322 7.82 -22.92 -33.59
N ALA A 323 7.84 -22.54 -34.87
CA ALA A 323 8.32 -21.23 -35.29
C ALA A 323 7.42 -20.09 -34.76
N ALA A 324 6.09 -20.26 -34.79
CA ALA A 324 5.15 -19.31 -34.21
C ALA A 324 5.32 -19.16 -32.69
N LEU A 325 5.52 -20.27 -31.97
CA LEU A 325 5.83 -20.23 -30.53
C LEU A 325 7.15 -19.51 -30.24
N GLY A 326 8.15 -19.71 -31.10
CA GLY A 326 9.41 -18.98 -31.03
C GLY A 326 9.23 -17.47 -31.17
N GLN A 327 8.40 -17.02 -32.12
CA GLN A 327 8.06 -15.60 -32.29
C GLN A 327 7.28 -15.04 -31.10
N TRP A 328 6.32 -15.80 -30.57
CA TRP A 328 5.61 -15.45 -29.34
C TRP A 328 6.58 -15.25 -28.19
N ARG A 329 7.48 -16.22 -27.95
CA ARG A 329 8.49 -16.14 -26.89
C ARG A 329 9.41 -14.95 -27.08
N GLU A 330 9.80 -14.65 -28.32
CA GLU A 330 10.66 -13.50 -28.60
C GLU A 330 9.97 -12.18 -28.22
N ARG A 331 8.69 -12.00 -28.61
CA ARG A 331 7.93 -10.77 -28.36
C ARG A 331 7.46 -10.62 -26.90
N HIS A 332 6.99 -11.71 -26.29
CA HIS A 332 6.30 -11.67 -25.00
C HIS A 332 7.21 -12.00 -23.82
N ILE A 333 8.43 -12.48 -24.05
CA ILE A 333 9.34 -12.94 -23.00
C ILE A 333 10.75 -12.37 -23.24
N LYS A 334 11.43 -12.81 -24.30
CA LYS A 334 12.87 -12.55 -24.50
C LYS A 334 13.20 -11.09 -24.80
N GLN A 335 12.55 -10.41 -25.74
CA GLN A 335 12.84 -8.99 -26.00
C GLN A 335 12.56 -8.10 -24.77
N PRO A 336 11.43 -8.29 -24.05
CA PRO A 336 11.21 -7.59 -22.79
C PRO A 336 12.30 -7.87 -21.73
N LEU A 337 12.73 -9.13 -21.60
CA LEU A 337 13.72 -9.58 -20.61
C LEU A 337 15.17 -9.24 -20.97
N ALA A 338 15.57 -9.34 -22.23
CA ALA A 338 16.94 -9.08 -22.69
C ALA A 338 17.30 -7.59 -22.54
N ASN A 339 16.30 -6.72 -22.59
CA ASN A 339 16.48 -5.30 -22.31
C ASN A 339 16.31 -4.96 -20.80
N SER A 340 16.22 -5.95 -19.90
CA SER A 340 16.11 -5.75 -18.43
C SER A 340 17.47 -5.56 -17.74
N THR A 341 18.49 -5.04 -18.45
CA THR A 341 19.81 -4.75 -17.86
C THR A 341 19.78 -3.63 -16.82
N GLU A 342 18.66 -2.93 -16.72
CA GLU A 342 18.46 -1.80 -15.81
C GLU A 342 17.87 -2.21 -14.45
N ASP A 343 17.93 -1.29 -13.49
CA ASP A 343 17.48 -1.51 -12.10
C ASP A 343 15.99 -1.89 -12.00
N VAL A 344 15.17 -1.24 -12.83
CA VAL A 344 13.74 -1.51 -12.98
C VAL A 344 13.38 -1.53 -14.46
N SER A 345 12.61 -2.53 -14.87
CA SER A 345 12.14 -2.66 -16.26
C SER A 345 10.69 -3.12 -16.33
N LEU A 346 9.99 -2.62 -17.34
CA LEU A 346 8.65 -3.04 -17.71
C LEU A 346 8.74 -4.12 -18.78
N ALA A 347 8.43 -5.35 -18.39
CA ALA A 347 8.39 -6.50 -19.26
C ALA A 347 6.96 -6.94 -19.56
N LEU A 348 6.82 -7.88 -20.50
CA LEU A 348 5.63 -8.71 -20.63
C LEU A 348 6.00 -10.12 -20.13
N LEU A 349 5.04 -10.79 -19.49
CA LEU A 349 5.08 -12.21 -19.14
C LEU A 349 3.77 -12.82 -19.64
N GLY A 350 3.82 -13.45 -20.81
CA GLY A 350 2.62 -13.85 -21.54
C GLY A 350 1.81 -12.63 -21.99
N ASN A 351 0.54 -12.55 -21.61
CA ASN A 351 -0.33 -11.40 -21.88
C ASN A 351 -0.27 -10.32 -20.78
N ARG A 352 0.58 -10.50 -19.75
CA ARG A 352 0.64 -9.60 -18.59
C ARG A 352 1.82 -8.65 -18.63
N ALA A 353 1.59 -7.42 -18.17
CA ALA A 353 2.65 -6.46 -17.90
C ALA A 353 3.26 -6.76 -16.53
N LEU A 354 4.58 -6.82 -16.50
CA LEU A 354 5.36 -7.22 -15.33
C LEU A 354 6.42 -6.16 -15.04
N LEU A 355 6.41 -5.62 -13.83
CA LEU A 355 7.50 -4.77 -13.34
C LEU A 355 8.59 -5.64 -12.73
N MET A 356 9.71 -5.72 -13.43
CA MET A 356 10.88 -6.48 -13.01
C MET A 356 11.86 -5.59 -12.26
N ILE A 357 12.26 -6.03 -11.08
CA ILE A 357 13.14 -5.29 -10.19
C ILE A 357 14.32 -6.18 -9.85
N LYS A 358 15.55 -5.70 -10.07
CA LYS A 358 16.74 -6.46 -9.68
C LYS A 358 16.88 -6.53 -8.16
N PRO A 359 17.31 -7.66 -7.60
CA PRO A 359 17.47 -7.81 -6.16
C PRO A 359 18.28 -6.68 -5.50
N GLU A 360 19.43 -6.33 -6.08
CA GLU A 360 20.34 -5.30 -5.60
C GLU A 360 19.79 -3.88 -5.72
N SER A 361 18.81 -3.66 -6.59
CA SER A 361 18.24 -2.35 -6.89
C SER A 361 16.91 -2.09 -6.19
N ALA A 362 16.42 -3.04 -5.40
CA ALA A 362 15.14 -2.93 -4.70
C ALA A 362 15.04 -1.67 -3.81
N ASN A 363 16.11 -1.35 -3.06
CA ASN A 363 16.17 -0.12 -2.26
C ASN A 363 15.99 1.14 -3.12
N LYS A 364 16.67 1.21 -4.26
CA LYS A 364 16.61 2.34 -5.20
C LYS A 364 15.23 2.46 -5.84
N ALA A 365 14.66 1.33 -6.25
CA ALA A 365 13.33 1.22 -6.85
C ALA A 365 12.23 1.74 -5.90
N ILE A 366 12.29 1.35 -4.63
CA ILE A 366 11.33 1.82 -3.62
C ILE A 366 11.37 3.35 -3.46
N GLY A 367 12.56 3.95 -3.50
CA GLY A 367 12.70 5.40 -3.47
C GLY A 367 12.09 6.09 -4.70
N LEU A 368 12.28 5.53 -5.90
CA LEU A 368 11.68 6.02 -7.15
C LEU A 368 10.13 5.97 -7.10
N PHE A 369 9.57 4.90 -6.57
CA PHE A 369 8.13 4.70 -6.49
C PHE A 369 7.43 5.50 -5.38
N SER A 370 8.17 6.32 -4.65
CA SER A 370 7.58 7.30 -3.75
C SER A 370 6.75 8.35 -4.51
N SER A 371 5.77 8.96 -3.83
CA SER A 371 4.86 9.98 -4.40
C SER A 371 5.59 11.16 -5.05
N ALA A 372 6.84 11.40 -4.62
CA ALA A 372 7.73 12.43 -5.10
C ALA A 372 8.22 12.24 -6.54
N TRP A 373 8.56 11.00 -6.91
CA TRP A 373 9.35 10.73 -8.12
C TRP A 373 8.65 9.81 -9.13
N ASN A 374 7.55 9.18 -8.75
CA ASN A 374 6.80 8.27 -9.62
C ASN A 374 6.42 8.93 -10.98
N LYS A 375 6.11 10.24 -11.00
CA LYS A 375 5.82 10.97 -12.25
C LYS A 375 7.02 11.12 -13.21
N LEU A 376 8.24 10.82 -12.74
CA LEU A 376 9.47 10.83 -13.53
C LEU A 376 9.78 9.46 -14.15
N ALA A 377 9.10 8.39 -13.73
CA ALA A 377 9.29 7.03 -14.23
C ALA A 377 8.64 6.83 -15.63
N ARG A 378 8.97 7.70 -16.59
CA ARG A 378 8.32 7.83 -17.91
C ARG A 378 8.92 6.94 -19.01
N ASN A 379 9.87 6.07 -18.66
CA ASN A 379 10.51 5.14 -19.59
C ASN A 379 10.17 3.70 -19.21
N ARG A 380 10.27 2.77 -20.17
CA ARG A 380 10.11 1.32 -19.94
C ARG A 380 11.24 0.73 -19.09
N GLN A 381 12.38 1.38 -19.03
CA GLN A 381 13.58 0.96 -18.31
C GLN A 381 14.19 2.16 -17.61
N LEU A 382 14.68 1.94 -16.39
CA LEU A 382 15.22 3.00 -15.56
C LEU A 382 16.47 2.51 -14.83
N THR A 383 17.60 3.15 -15.10
CA THR A 383 18.75 3.15 -14.20
C THR A 383 18.48 4.16 -13.10
N ILE A 384 18.69 3.77 -11.84
CA ILE A 384 18.40 4.63 -10.71
C ILE A 384 19.72 5.07 -10.06
N GLY A 385 19.90 6.39 -9.96
CA GLY A 385 21.01 6.99 -9.23
C GLY A 385 21.00 6.63 -7.74
N GLU A 386 22.11 6.87 -7.04
CA GLU A 386 22.28 6.45 -5.64
C GLU A 386 21.36 7.20 -4.65
N GLU A 387 20.85 8.37 -5.02
CA GLU A 387 20.03 9.23 -4.14
C GLU A 387 18.60 9.43 -4.68
N THR A 388 17.71 8.45 -4.45
CA THR A 388 16.26 8.63 -4.71
C THR A 388 15.46 9.11 -3.51
N ALA A 389 16.05 9.04 -2.30
CA ALA A 389 15.42 9.60 -1.11
C ALA A 389 15.46 11.13 -1.20
N MET A 390 14.30 11.79 -1.12
CA MET A 390 14.29 13.25 -1.03
C MET A 390 15.04 13.70 0.23
N PRO A 391 15.92 14.71 0.14
CA PRO A 391 16.54 15.29 1.32
C PRO A 391 15.45 15.82 2.26
N LEU A 392 15.63 15.52 3.54
CA LEU A 392 14.82 16.07 4.61
C LEU A 392 15.30 17.49 4.89
N SER A 393 14.37 18.37 5.26
CA SER A 393 14.73 19.74 5.61
C SER A 393 15.61 19.73 6.87
N GLU A 394 16.71 20.48 6.86
CA GLU A 394 17.63 20.58 8.00
C GLU A 394 16.93 21.11 9.27
N ASP A 395 15.88 21.93 9.08
CA ASP A 395 15.06 22.50 10.15
C ASP A 395 14.04 21.51 10.76
N GLY A 396 14.05 20.24 10.35
CA GLY A 396 13.19 19.19 10.89
C GLY A 396 11.72 19.32 10.49
N ARG A 397 11.37 20.19 9.53
CA ARG A 397 9.98 20.35 9.06
C ARG A 397 9.64 19.38 7.94
N VAL A 398 8.49 18.74 8.06
CA VAL A 398 7.93 17.85 7.04
C VAL A 398 6.54 18.33 6.65
N ALA A 399 6.37 18.77 5.40
CA ALA A 399 5.09 19.21 4.88
C ALA A 399 4.05 18.09 4.89
N LEU A 400 2.78 18.42 5.18
CA LEU A 400 1.69 17.42 5.20
C LEU A 400 1.47 16.75 3.84
N THR A 401 1.80 17.44 2.74
CA THR A 401 1.79 16.87 1.38
C THR A 401 2.71 15.66 1.22
N ARG A 402 3.79 15.58 2.02
CA ARG A 402 4.69 14.43 2.07
C ARG A 402 4.15 13.31 2.96
N LEU A 403 3.21 13.61 3.86
CA LEU A 403 2.61 12.69 4.81
C LEU A 403 1.26 12.12 4.33
N GLY A 404 1.06 12.05 3.00
CA GLY A 404 -0.20 11.57 2.42
C GLY A 404 -1.37 12.56 2.52
N GLY A 405 -1.18 13.74 3.14
CA GLY A 405 -2.19 14.78 3.18
C GLY A 405 -2.38 15.44 1.82
N LYS A 406 -3.63 15.70 1.44
CA LYS A 406 -3.97 16.53 0.28
C LYS A 406 -4.56 17.85 0.79
N PRO A 407 -3.73 18.89 1.03
CA PRO A 407 -4.24 20.23 1.33
C PRO A 407 -5.20 20.67 0.23
N GLY A 408 -6.23 21.40 0.62
CA GLY A 408 -7.32 21.76 -0.27
C GLY A 408 -8.47 22.41 0.46
N THR A 409 -9.48 22.79 -0.31
CA THR A 409 -10.70 23.46 0.17
C THR A 409 -11.82 22.46 0.32
N VAL A 410 -12.54 22.54 1.43
CA VAL A 410 -13.79 21.82 1.67
C VAL A 410 -14.88 22.81 2.05
N ASP A 411 -16.09 22.60 1.55
CA ASP A 411 -17.24 23.37 1.97
C ASP A 411 -17.77 22.82 3.29
N VAL A 412 -17.99 23.72 4.26
CA VAL A 412 -18.43 23.35 5.61
C VAL A 412 -19.77 24.02 5.87
N LEU A 413 -20.81 23.19 6.03
CA LEU A 413 -22.12 23.65 6.48
C LEU A 413 -22.23 23.58 8.00
N ALA A 414 -22.09 22.37 8.56
CA ALA A 414 -22.15 22.11 9.99
C ALA A 414 -20.85 21.50 10.50
N LYS A 415 -20.41 20.40 9.89
CA LYS A 415 -19.17 19.70 10.25
C LYS A 415 -18.57 18.99 9.05
N THR A 416 -17.25 19.10 8.89
CA THR A 416 -16.48 18.37 7.87
C THR A 416 -15.12 18.02 8.43
N ASP A 417 -14.60 16.84 8.10
CA ASP A 417 -13.28 16.39 8.53
C ASP A 417 -12.30 16.36 7.35
N TRP A 418 -11.07 16.80 7.60
CA TRP A 418 -9.90 16.59 6.75
C TRP A 418 -8.93 15.66 7.48
N SER A 419 -8.27 14.73 6.79
CA SER A 419 -7.32 13.83 7.41
C SER A 419 -6.11 13.52 6.55
N ALA A 420 -4.98 13.24 7.19
CA ALA A 420 -3.76 12.72 6.59
C ALA A 420 -3.25 11.54 7.42
N SER A 421 -2.85 10.45 6.76
CA SER A 421 -2.31 9.25 7.42
C SER A 421 -0.89 8.97 6.95
N PHE A 422 0.00 8.64 7.88
CA PHE A 422 1.41 8.40 7.61
C PHE A 422 2.05 7.38 8.58
N PRO A 423 2.95 6.51 8.08
CA PRO A 423 3.75 5.65 8.94
C PRO A 423 4.83 6.47 9.67
N LEU A 424 5.08 6.18 10.95
CA LEU A 424 6.14 6.83 11.71
C LEU A 424 7.51 6.60 11.07
N GLY A 425 7.75 5.39 10.56
CA GLY A 425 9.00 4.99 9.89
C GLY A 425 9.29 5.68 8.55
N SER A 426 8.37 6.48 7.99
CA SER A 426 8.67 7.35 6.84
C SER A 426 9.01 8.78 7.23
N VAL A 427 8.70 9.17 8.46
CA VAL A 427 8.82 10.55 8.95
C VAL A 427 9.98 10.67 9.93
N ALA A 428 10.13 9.68 10.81
CA ALA A 428 11.20 9.64 11.77
C ALA A 428 12.56 9.42 11.08
N TYR A 429 13.59 10.12 11.57
CA TYR A 429 14.95 10.00 11.10
C TYR A 429 15.92 10.50 12.16
N ASP A 430 17.13 9.93 12.25
CA ASP A 430 18.16 10.40 13.19
C ASP A 430 17.64 10.51 14.65
N GLY A 431 16.79 9.56 15.05
CA GLY A 431 16.12 9.56 16.36
C GLY A 431 15.07 10.67 16.57
N ARG A 432 14.69 11.41 15.53
CA ARG A 432 13.65 12.46 15.59
C ARG A 432 12.28 11.88 15.31
N VAL A 433 11.27 12.36 16.03
CA VAL A 433 9.86 12.02 15.82
C VAL A 433 9.00 13.28 15.75
N PRO A 434 7.76 13.19 15.23
CA PRO A 434 6.78 14.27 15.34
C PRO A 434 6.57 14.76 16.77
N VAL A 435 6.88 16.04 17.03
CA VAL A 435 6.65 16.68 18.34
C VAL A 435 5.64 17.81 18.28
N THR A 436 5.43 18.41 17.10
CA THR A 436 4.46 19.50 16.92
C THR A 436 3.79 19.40 15.55
N ALA A 437 2.47 19.57 15.51
CA ALA A 437 1.71 19.75 14.28
C ALA A 437 1.39 21.23 14.09
N MET A 438 1.75 21.77 12.91
CA MET A 438 1.49 23.14 12.49
C MET A 438 0.48 23.13 11.35
N ILE A 439 -0.79 23.39 11.67
CA ILE A 439 -1.88 23.36 10.68
C ILE A 439 -2.24 24.78 10.31
N ASP A 440 -1.97 25.13 9.05
CA ASP A 440 -2.33 26.41 8.47
C ASP A 440 -3.69 26.29 7.79
N VAL A 441 -4.66 27.09 8.24
CA VAL A 441 -6.01 27.08 7.71
C VAL A 441 -6.43 28.47 7.26
N ALA A 442 -7.37 28.55 6.31
CA ALA A 442 -8.04 29.79 5.95
C ALA A 442 -9.53 29.52 5.83
N ALA A 443 -10.35 30.25 6.59
CA ALA A 443 -11.80 30.09 6.58
C ALA A 443 -12.45 31.32 5.93
N ALA A 444 -13.36 31.10 4.98
CA ALA A 444 -14.13 32.20 4.40
C ALA A 444 -15.16 32.75 5.41
N PRO A 445 -15.51 34.05 5.32
CA PRO A 445 -16.59 34.63 6.11
C PRO A 445 -17.88 33.83 5.93
N GLY A 446 -18.60 33.59 7.03
CA GLY A 446 -19.90 32.92 7.02
C GLY A 446 -21.06 33.89 7.25
N ALA A 447 -22.29 33.40 7.12
CA ALA A 447 -23.50 34.14 7.47
C ALA A 447 -23.74 34.25 9.00
N SER A 448 -22.97 33.49 9.79
CA SER A 448 -23.07 33.48 11.25
C SER A 448 -22.10 34.46 11.91
N GLY A 449 -22.52 35.07 13.02
CA GLY A 449 -21.61 35.76 13.94
C GLY A 449 -20.80 34.81 14.83
N THR A 450 -21.12 33.51 14.86
CA THR A 450 -20.39 32.50 15.63
C THR A 450 -19.13 32.07 14.86
N PRO A 451 -17.92 32.26 15.42
CA PRO A 451 -16.67 31.82 14.80
C PRO A 451 -16.66 30.30 14.52
N PRO A 452 -16.16 29.84 13.36
CA PRO A 452 -15.91 28.42 13.14
C PRO A 452 -14.89 27.88 14.15
N VAL A 453 -14.99 26.60 14.48
CA VAL A 453 -14.01 25.89 15.30
C VAL A 453 -13.27 24.89 14.44
N ALA A 454 -11.94 24.88 14.54
CA ALA A 454 -11.08 23.84 14.01
C ALA A 454 -10.48 23.03 15.17
N THR A 455 -10.68 21.72 15.17
CA THR A 455 -10.18 20.80 16.20
C THR A 455 -9.22 19.80 15.58
N LEU A 456 -8.04 19.64 16.17
CA LEU A 456 -7.00 18.75 15.70
C LEU A 456 -6.92 17.49 16.55
N PHE A 457 -6.92 16.34 15.88
CA PHE A 457 -6.78 15.02 16.47
C PHE A 457 -5.57 14.30 15.88
N LEU A 458 -4.85 13.55 16.71
CA LEU A 458 -3.86 12.56 16.29
C LEU A 458 -4.24 11.20 16.87
N ASN A 459 -4.47 10.20 16.03
CA ASN A 459 -4.92 8.86 16.46
C ASN A 459 -6.09 8.93 17.45
N ASP A 460 -7.08 9.77 17.12
CA ASP A 460 -8.28 10.09 17.90
C ASP A 460 -8.06 10.84 19.24
N TYR A 461 -6.83 11.15 19.64
CA TYR A 461 -6.55 12.07 20.74
C TYR A 461 -6.68 13.52 20.30
N LEU A 462 -7.45 14.33 21.04
CA LEU A 462 -7.50 15.78 20.84
C LEU A 462 -6.16 16.39 21.26
N ILE A 463 -5.44 16.99 20.31
CA ILE A 463 -4.12 17.59 20.55
C ILE A 463 -4.12 19.13 20.40
N GLY A 464 -5.18 19.70 19.82
CA GLY A 464 -5.33 21.15 19.71
C GLY A 464 -6.71 21.56 19.22
N ALA A 465 -7.07 22.82 19.46
CA ALA A 465 -8.30 23.42 18.93
C ALA A 465 -8.14 24.94 18.82
N MET A 466 -8.82 25.56 17.86
CA MET A 466 -8.81 27.00 17.65
C MET A 466 -10.17 27.48 17.14
N GLN A 467 -10.66 28.61 17.68
CA GLN A 467 -11.72 29.38 17.06
C GLN A 467 -11.12 30.27 15.98
N LEU A 468 -11.63 30.16 14.75
CA LEU A 468 -11.12 30.85 13.56
C LEU A 468 -11.82 32.20 13.41
N THR A 469 -11.08 33.22 13.00
CA THR A 469 -11.67 34.55 12.71
C THR A 469 -12.51 34.55 11.43
N ALA A 470 -12.20 33.65 10.50
CA ALA A 470 -12.93 33.48 9.24
C ALA A 470 -12.97 34.73 8.34
N ASP A 471 -11.86 35.48 8.26
CA ASP A 471 -11.72 36.65 7.39
C ASP A 471 -11.09 36.31 6.01
N GLY A 472 -10.94 35.00 5.71
CA GLY A 472 -10.27 34.49 4.51
C GLY A 472 -8.75 34.51 4.57
N LYS A 473 -8.12 35.00 5.65
CA LYS A 473 -6.67 34.99 5.80
C LYS A 473 -6.19 33.70 6.46
N LYS A 474 -4.87 33.50 6.37
CA LYS A 474 -4.18 32.38 6.99
C LYS A 474 -4.17 32.53 8.51
N GLU A 475 -4.61 31.49 9.18
CA GLU A 475 -4.54 31.27 10.63
C GLU A 475 -3.77 29.97 10.90
N ARG A 476 -3.06 29.89 12.04
CA ARG A 476 -2.22 28.73 12.38
C ARG A 476 -2.64 28.10 13.70
N ILE A 477 -2.89 26.81 13.67
CA ILE A 477 -3.10 25.96 14.84
C ILE A 477 -1.77 25.26 15.13
N GLU A 478 -1.17 25.58 16.26
CA GLU A 478 0.01 24.89 16.79
C GLU A 478 -0.43 23.91 17.88
N ALA A 479 -0.11 22.63 17.69
CA ALA A 479 -0.48 21.56 18.61
C ALA A 479 0.71 20.69 18.93
N ARG A 480 1.07 20.59 20.21
CA ARG A 480 2.09 19.66 20.67
C ARG A 480 1.58 18.23 20.53
N ILE A 481 2.41 17.35 19.99
CA ILE A 481 2.12 15.92 19.85
C ILE A 481 2.65 15.20 21.09
N PRO A 482 1.77 14.64 21.94
CA PRO A 482 2.19 13.82 23.07
C PRO A 482 2.78 12.50 22.58
N GLN A 483 3.83 12.00 23.24
CA GLN A 483 4.46 10.73 22.88
C GLN A 483 3.48 9.55 22.95
N TYR A 484 2.58 9.54 23.94
CA TYR A 484 1.57 8.50 24.09
C TYR A 484 0.54 8.45 22.95
N ALA A 485 0.41 9.52 22.16
CA ALA A 485 -0.51 9.59 21.02
C ALA A 485 0.14 9.10 19.72
N LEU A 486 1.46 8.89 19.69
CA LEU A 486 2.18 8.36 18.54
C LEU A 486 2.04 6.85 18.46
N ALA A 487 1.84 6.35 17.24
CA ALA A 487 1.83 4.93 16.92
C ALA A 487 2.74 4.66 15.71
N ALA A 488 2.94 3.39 15.34
CA ALA A 488 3.70 3.05 14.14
C ALA A 488 3.01 3.55 12.85
N GLN A 489 1.67 3.62 12.85
CA GLN A 489 0.85 4.25 11.82
C GLN A 489 0.05 5.37 12.47
N ASN A 490 0.07 6.58 11.90
CA ASN A 490 -0.54 7.76 12.50
C ASN A 490 -1.58 8.38 11.57
N THR A 491 -2.67 8.89 12.12
CA THR A 491 -3.68 9.68 11.41
C THR A 491 -3.89 11.02 12.10
N LEU A 492 -3.60 12.10 11.37
CA LEU A 492 -3.86 13.48 11.77
C LEU A 492 -5.20 13.92 11.16
N ARG A 493 -6.19 14.24 11.98
CA ARG A 493 -7.53 14.69 11.56
C ARG A 493 -7.81 16.11 12.03
N VAL A 494 -8.20 16.98 11.12
CA VAL A 494 -8.72 18.33 11.41
C VAL A 494 -10.23 18.30 11.22
N SER A 495 -10.99 18.54 12.28
CA SER A 495 -12.44 18.66 12.22
C SER A 495 -12.82 20.13 12.21
N PHE A 496 -13.58 20.54 11.20
CA PHE A 496 -14.11 21.89 11.09
C PHE A 496 -15.58 21.89 11.47
N GLN A 497 -15.97 22.80 12.35
CA GLN A 497 -17.35 22.97 12.76
C GLN A 497 -17.80 24.42 12.55
N ARG A 498 -18.94 24.59 11.92
CA ARG A 498 -19.66 25.87 11.79
C ARG A 498 -21.04 25.72 12.40
N GLN A 499 -21.57 26.80 12.93
CA GLN A 499 -22.98 26.86 13.27
C GLN A 499 -23.75 27.22 11.99
N PRO A 500 -24.59 26.33 11.44
CA PRO A 500 -25.47 26.70 10.34
C PRO A 500 -26.41 27.82 10.81
N VAL A 501 -26.56 28.85 9.98
CA VAL A 501 -27.48 29.96 10.24
C VAL A 501 -28.48 30.06 9.11
N SER A 502 -29.71 30.33 9.51
CA SER A 502 -30.77 30.77 8.60
C SER A 502 -31.55 31.89 9.26
N ASN A 503 -31.82 32.97 8.52
CA ASN A 503 -32.66 34.06 9.00
C ASN A 503 -34.12 33.63 9.02
N GLN A 504 -34.65 33.28 10.21
CA GLN A 504 -36.02 32.79 10.36
C GLN A 504 -36.36 31.68 9.35
N CYS A 505 -35.37 30.86 8.97
CA CYS A 505 -35.53 29.82 7.95
C CYS A 505 -36.05 30.28 6.59
N LEU A 506 -35.95 31.58 6.28
CA LEU A 506 -36.23 32.18 4.96
C LEU A 506 -35.13 31.87 3.95
N GLU A 507 -33.93 31.55 4.42
CA GLU A 507 -32.76 31.28 3.60
C GLU A 507 -32.25 29.86 3.84
N THR A 508 -31.95 29.11 2.78
CA THR A 508 -31.32 27.80 2.93
C THR A 508 -29.89 28.00 3.48
N PRO A 509 -29.52 27.37 4.62
CA PRO A 509 -28.16 27.44 5.14
C PRO A 509 -27.12 27.10 4.07
N GLN A 510 -26.20 28.03 3.82
CA GLN A 510 -25.14 27.85 2.82
C GLN A 510 -23.89 27.27 3.46
N ALA A 511 -23.22 26.35 2.75
CA ALA A 511 -21.89 25.92 3.12
C ALA A 511 -20.88 27.00 2.74
N PHE A 512 -19.86 27.19 3.58
CA PHE A 512 -18.79 28.16 3.32
C PHE A 512 -17.43 27.45 3.30
N PRO A 513 -16.53 27.83 2.37
CA PRO A 513 -15.28 27.12 2.19
C PRO A 513 -14.33 27.33 3.38
N ILE A 514 -13.60 26.27 3.73
CA ILE A 514 -12.41 26.30 4.57
C ILE A 514 -11.30 25.54 3.87
N SER A 515 -10.09 26.09 3.86
CA SER A 515 -8.93 25.47 3.24
C SER A 515 -7.91 25.05 4.28
N VAL A 516 -7.39 23.83 4.16
CA VAL A 516 -6.09 23.44 4.76
C VAL A 516 -5.01 23.86 3.77
N LEU A 517 -4.08 24.71 4.20
CA LEU A 517 -3.10 25.32 3.32
C LEU A 517 -1.87 24.41 3.12
N PRO A 518 -1.21 24.45 1.94
CA PRO A 518 0.00 23.67 1.67
C PRO A 518 1.19 23.94 2.59
N THR A 519 1.18 25.07 3.32
CA THR A 519 2.22 25.41 4.29
C THR A 519 2.11 24.65 5.62
N SER A 520 1.06 23.85 5.80
CA SER A 520 0.89 22.98 6.96
C SER A 520 1.97 21.90 7.01
N HIS A 521 2.55 21.66 8.19
CA HIS A 521 3.68 20.76 8.38
C HIS A 521 3.73 20.18 9.79
N VAL A 522 4.54 19.14 9.96
CA VAL A 522 4.93 18.58 11.26
C VAL A 522 6.39 18.96 11.53
N VAL A 523 6.70 19.27 12.79
CA VAL A 523 8.06 19.51 13.27
C VAL A 523 8.59 18.24 13.94
N LEU A 524 9.81 17.86 13.59
CA LEU A 524 10.51 16.69 14.12
C LEU A 524 11.62 17.12 15.07
N ASP A 525 11.69 16.47 16.23
CA ASP A 525 12.73 16.74 17.23
C ASP A 525 13.25 15.44 17.84
N LYS A 526 14.50 15.47 18.34
CA LYS A 526 15.16 14.32 18.97
C LYS A 526 14.51 14.04 20.31
N ILE A 527 14.07 12.80 20.48
CA ILE A 527 13.58 12.30 21.76
C ILE A 527 14.33 11.03 22.13
N THR A 528 14.39 10.71 23.42
CA THR A 528 14.72 9.35 23.86
C THR A 528 13.48 8.49 23.63
N PRO A 529 13.51 7.49 22.73
CA PRO A 529 12.34 6.67 22.46
C PRO A 529 12.07 5.69 23.61
N ASP A 530 10.82 5.59 24.01
CA ASP A 530 10.34 4.63 25.02
C ASP A 530 10.61 3.16 24.62
N GLU A 531 10.54 2.26 25.59
CA GLU A 531 10.71 0.81 25.39
C GLU A 531 9.37 0.13 25.04
N ASN A 532 8.63 0.73 24.11
CA ASN A 532 7.32 0.28 23.64
C ASN A 532 7.28 0.24 22.09
N PHE A 533 6.16 -0.22 21.50
CA PHE A 533 6.04 -0.35 20.04
C PHE A 533 6.27 0.97 19.29
N SER A 534 5.77 2.11 19.81
CA SER A 534 5.99 3.43 19.23
C SER A 534 7.44 3.90 19.30
N GLY A 535 8.12 3.68 20.43
CA GLY A 535 9.53 4.02 20.59
C GLY A 535 10.43 3.16 19.72
N MET A 536 10.09 1.87 19.54
CA MET A 536 10.77 1.01 18.58
C MET A 536 10.55 1.43 17.13
N ALA A 537 9.34 1.84 16.75
CA ALA A 537 9.10 2.38 15.40
C ALA A 537 9.95 3.62 15.11
N ALA A 538 10.20 4.48 16.11
CA ALA A 538 11.13 5.60 16.00
C ALA A 538 12.59 5.15 15.82
N ARG A 539 13.03 4.12 16.56
CA ARG A 539 14.38 3.53 16.42
C ARG A 539 14.56 2.91 15.05
N PHE A 540 13.58 2.15 14.56
CA PHE A 540 13.65 1.46 13.29
C PHE A 540 13.62 2.39 12.06
N ALA A 541 13.19 3.64 12.25
CA ALA A 541 13.25 4.63 11.20
C ALA A 541 14.68 5.08 10.88
N THR A 542 15.65 4.88 11.80
CA THR A 542 17.04 5.35 11.63
C THR A 542 17.91 4.28 11.00
N ASP A 543 18.08 3.14 11.67
CA ASP A 543 18.83 1.99 11.17
C ASP A 543 18.26 0.73 11.85
N THR A 544 18.19 -0.39 11.14
CA THR A 544 17.58 -1.62 11.66
C THR A 544 18.23 -2.86 11.08
N GLN A 545 18.30 -3.91 11.88
CA GLN A 545 18.63 -5.25 11.41
C GLN A 545 17.40 -6.15 11.46
N ILE A 546 16.97 -6.68 10.32
CA ILE A 546 15.97 -7.75 10.27
C ILE A 546 16.71 -9.07 10.29
N MET A 547 16.38 -9.95 11.25
CA MET A 547 17.03 -11.24 11.42
C MET A 547 16.03 -12.36 11.18
N VAL A 548 16.33 -13.27 10.26
CA VAL A 548 15.49 -14.43 9.93
C VAL A 548 16.32 -15.72 9.87
N PRO A 549 15.76 -16.89 10.16
CA PRO A 549 16.45 -18.16 9.94
C PRO A 549 16.49 -18.50 8.45
N LYS A 550 17.47 -19.31 8.03
CA LYS A 550 17.57 -19.81 6.66
C LYS A 550 16.31 -20.51 6.16
N ALA A 551 15.58 -21.19 7.04
CA ALA A 551 14.30 -21.84 6.72
C ALA A 551 13.23 -20.86 6.17
N TYR A 552 13.33 -19.56 6.46
CA TYR A 552 12.44 -18.56 5.87
C TYR A 552 12.69 -18.37 4.38
N LEU A 553 13.95 -18.46 3.93
CA LEU A 553 14.31 -18.36 2.51
C LEU A 553 13.84 -19.58 1.73
N GLU A 554 13.71 -20.74 2.38
CA GLU A 554 13.24 -22.00 1.78
C GLU A 554 11.72 -22.04 1.58
N ARG A 555 10.97 -21.22 2.30
CA ARG A 555 9.48 -21.20 2.27
C ARG A 555 8.93 -19.79 2.05
N PRO A 556 9.31 -19.10 0.95
CA PRO A 556 8.99 -17.69 0.74
C PRO A 556 7.48 -17.41 0.73
N ALA A 557 6.65 -18.34 0.24
CA ALA A 557 5.19 -18.17 0.23
C ALA A 557 4.58 -18.01 1.63
N SER A 558 5.14 -18.67 2.65
CA SER A 558 4.65 -18.58 4.03
C SER A 558 5.39 -17.53 4.85
N SER A 559 6.70 -17.36 4.63
CA SER A 559 7.56 -16.50 5.46
C SER A 559 7.49 -15.02 5.07
N LEU A 560 7.49 -14.69 3.77
CA LEU A 560 7.47 -13.30 3.32
C LEU A 560 6.23 -12.54 3.76
N PRO A 561 5.00 -13.08 3.67
CA PRO A 561 3.81 -12.39 4.18
C PRO A 561 3.93 -12.00 5.66
N GLN A 562 4.52 -12.88 6.49
CA GLN A 562 4.73 -12.61 7.91
C GLN A 562 5.76 -11.51 8.12
N VAL A 563 6.93 -11.61 7.47
CA VAL A 563 7.98 -10.59 7.56
C VAL A 563 7.47 -9.24 7.11
N ILE A 564 6.77 -9.18 5.98
CA ILE A 564 6.20 -7.94 5.43
C ILE A 564 5.24 -7.29 6.43
N ARG A 565 4.25 -8.05 6.91
CA ARG A 565 3.19 -7.55 7.81
C ARG A 565 3.75 -7.06 9.14
N VAL A 566 4.63 -7.85 9.75
CA VAL A 566 5.25 -7.50 11.04
C VAL A 566 6.21 -6.33 10.87
N ALA A 567 7.09 -6.33 9.87
CA ALA A 567 8.03 -5.23 9.66
C ALA A 567 7.33 -3.90 9.37
N SER A 568 6.27 -3.93 8.56
CA SER A 568 5.41 -2.78 8.26
C SER A 568 4.74 -2.23 9.53
N ALA A 569 4.13 -3.10 10.33
CA ALA A 569 3.43 -2.72 11.56
C ALA A 569 4.38 -2.26 12.68
N SER A 570 5.59 -2.81 12.73
CA SER A 570 6.65 -2.36 13.63
C SER A 570 7.29 -1.03 13.22
N GLY A 571 6.96 -0.49 12.05
CA GLY A 571 7.51 0.78 11.56
C GLY A 571 8.91 0.68 10.94
N VAL A 572 9.34 -0.53 10.54
CA VAL A 572 10.65 -0.73 9.91
C VAL A 572 10.74 0.02 8.58
N SER A 573 11.84 0.74 8.36
CA SER A 573 12.11 1.41 7.09
C SER A 573 12.70 0.45 6.06
N PRO A 574 12.00 0.15 4.94
CA PRO A 574 12.52 -0.72 3.89
C PRO A 574 13.70 -0.09 3.13
N LEU A 575 14.01 1.20 3.34
CA LEU A 575 15.15 1.88 2.75
C LEU A 575 16.42 1.82 3.62
N ARG A 576 16.27 1.58 4.92
CA ARG A 576 17.36 1.72 5.91
C ARG A 576 17.64 0.44 6.70
N ALA A 577 16.79 -0.57 6.59
CA ALA A 577 17.02 -1.86 7.24
C ALA A 577 18.13 -2.65 6.52
N GLN A 578 18.71 -3.63 7.22
CA GLN A 578 19.62 -4.63 6.68
C GLN A 578 19.10 -6.02 7.05
N LEU A 579 19.03 -6.92 6.07
CA LEU A 579 18.68 -8.32 6.31
C LEU A 579 19.91 -9.12 6.76
N SER A 580 19.72 -9.93 7.80
CA SER A 580 20.69 -10.89 8.31
C SER A 580 20.02 -12.26 8.39
N VAL A 581 20.67 -13.26 7.79
CA VAL A 581 20.15 -14.63 7.75
C VAL A 581 20.99 -15.48 8.67
N SER A 582 20.36 -16.16 9.63
CA SER A 582 21.04 -17.15 10.49
C SER A 582 20.97 -18.53 9.85
N ASP A 583 22.11 -19.20 9.73
CA ASP A 583 22.19 -20.58 9.21
C ASP A 583 21.57 -21.61 10.17
N ASP A 584 21.61 -21.32 11.48
CA ASP A 584 21.04 -22.18 12.52
C ASP A 584 20.01 -21.41 13.34
N ALA A 585 18.78 -21.93 13.39
CA ALA A 585 17.68 -21.33 14.13
C ALA A 585 17.76 -21.56 15.66
N SER A 586 18.61 -22.50 16.11
CA SER A 586 18.82 -22.82 17.52
C SER A 586 19.92 -21.98 18.18
N VAL A 587 20.80 -21.37 17.39
CA VAL A 587 21.92 -20.59 17.89
C VAL A 587 21.48 -19.16 18.18
N ALA A 588 21.81 -18.69 19.39
CA ALA A 588 21.48 -17.35 19.82
C ALA A 588 22.21 -16.28 18.98
N VAL A 589 21.45 -15.41 18.32
CA VAL A 589 21.98 -14.32 17.50
C VAL A 589 22.36 -13.11 18.38
N THR A 590 23.39 -12.37 17.95
CA THR A 590 23.84 -11.15 18.64
C THR A 590 23.59 -9.93 17.74
N PRO A 591 22.58 -9.10 18.03
CA PRO A 591 22.27 -7.90 17.25
C PRO A 591 23.37 -6.85 17.32
N ALA A 592 23.71 -6.24 16.19
CA ALA A 592 24.68 -5.15 16.12
C ALA A 592 24.06 -3.76 16.35
N LYS A 593 22.74 -3.65 16.19
CA LYS A 593 21.94 -2.43 16.23
C LYS A 593 20.49 -2.75 16.62
N ALA A 594 19.61 -1.76 16.59
CA ALA A 594 18.18 -1.99 16.74
C ALA A 594 17.70 -3.07 15.76
N PHE A 595 16.94 -4.05 16.25
CA PHE A 595 16.67 -5.26 15.48
C PHE A 595 15.22 -5.71 15.54
N LEU A 596 14.78 -6.41 14.50
CA LEU A 596 13.55 -7.18 14.46
C LEU A 596 13.91 -8.63 14.12
N ALA A 597 13.79 -9.54 15.08
CA ALA A 597 14.14 -10.94 14.91
C ALA A 597 12.88 -11.81 14.79
N PHE A 598 12.91 -12.76 13.85
CA PHE A 598 11.85 -13.73 13.63
C PHE A 598 12.35 -15.12 14.00
N GLU A 599 11.68 -15.80 14.94
CA GLU A 599 11.95 -17.21 15.28
C GLU A 599 13.40 -17.54 15.67
N LEU A 600 14.20 -16.54 16.05
CA LEU A 600 15.61 -16.72 16.43
C LEU A 600 15.81 -16.42 17.91
N PRO A 601 16.47 -17.29 18.69
CA PRO A 601 16.90 -16.95 20.04
C PRO A 601 17.85 -15.75 19.98
N VAL A 602 17.65 -14.76 20.85
CA VAL A 602 18.51 -13.58 20.93
C VAL A 602 19.36 -13.69 22.19
N LYS A 603 20.68 -13.58 22.03
CA LYS A 603 21.62 -13.68 23.14
C LYS A 603 21.35 -12.56 24.15
N ASP A 604 21.29 -12.92 25.43
CA ASP A 604 21.00 -12.01 26.55
C ASP A 604 19.63 -11.29 26.43
N GLY A 605 18.72 -11.80 25.59
CA GLY A 605 17.38 -11.23 25.37
C GLY A 605 16.38 -11.67 26.44
N ALA A 606 15.82 -10.69 27.16
CA ALA A 606 14.78 -10.94 28.17
C ALA A 606 13.36 -10.93 27.56
N GLU A 607 12.92 -12.07 27.04
CA GLU A 607 11.56 -12.28 26.53
C GLU A 607 10.55 -12.46 27.69
N SER A 608 9.50 -11.62 27.74
CA SER A 608 8.46 -11.63 28.79
C SER A 608 7.28 -12.53 28.44
N VAL A 609 7.03 -12.75 27.16
CA VAL A 609 6.00 -13.66 26.63
C VAL A 609 6.69 -14.86 25.98
N LYS A 610 6.37 -16.07 26.44
CA LYS A 610 6.94 -17.33 25.93
C LYS A 610 5.87 -18.42 25.87
N ALA A 611 5.99 -19.36 24.93
CA ALA A 611 5.28 -20.63 25.04
C ALA A 611 6.10 -21.58 25.93
N SER A 612 5.45 -22.28 26.87
CA SER A 612 6.05 -23.37 27.61
C SER A 612 6.19 -24.60 26.72
N ASN A 613 7.05 -25.55 27.12
CA ASN A 613 7.21 -26.83 26.42
C ASN A 613 5.92 -27.66 26.37
N ASP A 614 4.97 -27.38 27.27
CA ASP A 614 3.68 -28.05 27.38
C ASP A 614 2.57 -27.33 26.58
N GLY A 615 2.92 -26.26 25.84
CA GLY A 615 2.01 -25.50 24.99
C GLY A 615 1.20 -24.43 25.72
N HIS A 616 1.67 -23.97 26.89
CA HIS A 616 1.02 -22.91 27.68
C HIS A 616 1.66 -21.55 27.40
N LEU A 617 0.85 -20.49 27.28
CA LEU A 617 1.37 -19.13 27.13
C LEU A 617 1.84 -18.56 28.48
N LEU A 618 3.14 -18.46 28.70
CA LEU A 618 3.72 -17.83 29.88
C LEU A 618 3.93 -16.33 29.60
N ILE A 619 3.11 -15.48 30.21
CA ILE A 619 3.38 -14.04 30.32
C ILE A 619 3.98 -13.81 31.70
N ASN A 620 5.27 -13.56 31.75
CA ASN A 620 6.01 -13.36 32.98
C ASN A 620 6.00 -11.89 33.38
N HIS A 621 5.41 -11.60 34.54
CA HIS A 621 5.73 -10.41 35.32
C HIS A 621 6.21 -10.88 36.70
N LYS A 622 7.53 -10.96 36.89
CA LYS A 622 8.16 -11.67 38.02
C LYS A 622 7.87 -13.19 37.95
N GLU A 623 7.37 -13.84 39.01
CA GLU A 623 7.15 -15.31 39.09
C GLU A 623 5.67 -15.75 38.90
N GLN A 624 4.75 -14.90 38.42
CA GLN A 624 3.33 -15.24 38.26
C GLN A 624 2.93 -15.48 36.80
N THR A 625 2.21 -16.58 36.54
CA THR A 625 1.60 -16.93 35.23
C THR A 625 0.22 -16.28 35.10
N LEU A 626 -0.01 -15.46 34.07
CA LEU A 626 -1.24 -14.68 33.90
C LEU A 626 -2.33 -15.37 33.05
N LEU A 627 -1.99 -16.33 32.19
CA LEU A 627 -2.93 -17.01 31.30
C LEU A 627 -2.40 -18.40 30.90
N ASP A 628 -3.28 -19.38 30.70
CA ASP A 628 -2.94 -20.73 30.21
C ASP A 628 -3.99 -21.14 29.16
N LEU A 629 -3.56 -21.32 27.90
CA LEU A 629 -4.40 -21.79 26.79
C LEU A 629 -3.78 -23.03 26.15
N LYS A 630 -4.58 -24.06 25.90
CA LYS A 630 -4.12 -25.37 25.39
C LYS A 630 -4.01 -25.49 23.87
N THR A 631 -4.52 -24.51 23.11
CA THR A 631 -4.45 -24.50 21.65
C THR A 631 -3.87 -23.17 21.17
N LEU A 632 -2.60 -23.19 20.77
CA LEU A 632 -1.85 -22.00 20.35
C LEU A 632 -1.64 -21.92 18.82
N ASN A 633 -2.30 -22.76 18.03
CA ASN A 633 -2.20 -22.70 16.58
C ASN A 633 -2.77 -21.38 16.05
N HIS A 634 -2.19 -20.86 14.97
CA HIS A 634 -2.53 -19.56 14.40
C HIS A 634 -2.34 -18.39 15.39
N LEU A 635 -1.44 -18.56 16.38
CA LEU A 635 -1.04 -17.50 17.30
C LEU A 635 0.46 -17.23 17.24
N ALA A 636 0.81 -15.96 17.37
CA ALA A 636 2.18 -15.50 17.54
C ALA A 636 2.25 -14.43 18.63
N SER A 637 3.43 -14.21 19.20
CA SER A 637 3.73 -13.06 20.04
C SER A 637 4.73 -12.15 19.34
N LEU A 638 4.53 -10.84 19.46
CA LEU A 638 5.51 -9.83 19.14
C LEU A 638 5.79 -9.01 20.40
N GLN A 639 7.05 -8.91 20.79
CA GLN A 639 7.45 -8.22 22.02
C GLN A 639 8.72 -7.41 21.84
N VAL A 640 8.80 -6.28 22.54
CA VAL A 640 9.98 -5.43 22.65
C VAL A 640 10.89 -6.03 23.72
N ILE A 641 12.17 -6.19 23.39
CA ILE A 641 13.19 -6.70 24.30
C ILE A 641 14.46 -5.85 24.24
N ASP A 642 15.25 -5.98 25.30
CA ASP A 642 16.62 -5.46 25.39
C ASP A 642 17.59 -6.63 25.32
N ALA A 643 18.62 -6.52 24.47
CA ALA A 643 19.63 -7.56 24.29
C ALA A 643 20.99 -6.93 23.97
N GLY A 644 22.00 -7.18 24.81
CA GLY A 644 23.38 -6.71 24.57
C GLY A 644 23.52 -5.18 24.40
N GLY A 645 22.66 -4.39 25.04
CA GLY A 645 22.61 -2.93 24.90
C GLY A 645 21.89 -2.43 23.65
N GLN A 646 21.29 -3.32 22.85
CA GLN A 646 20.42 -2.98 21.73
C GLN A 646 18.95 -3.22 22.09
N HIS A 647 18.09 -2.32 21.63
CA HIS A 647 16.64 -2.47 21.74
C HIS A 647 16.09 -3.13 20.47
N GLY A 648 15.21 -4.11 20.60
CA GLY A 648 14.66 -4.81 19.44
C GLY A 648 13.26 -5.35 19.67
N MET A 649 12.70 -5.94 18.63
CA MET A 649 11.47 -6.72 18.70
C MET A 649 11.76 -8.18 18.34
N VAL A 650 11.08 -9.11 19.00
CA VAL A 650 11.13 -10.54 18.68
C VAL A 650 9.73 -11.04 18.35
N TYR A 651 9.61 -11.67 17.18
CA TYR A 651 8.43 -12.39 16.74
C TYR A 651 8.61 -13.90 16.99
N ARG A 652 7.63 -14.51 17.66
CA ARG A 652 7.55 -15.95 17.94
C ARG A 652 6.20 -16.51 17.55
N THR A 653 6.19 -17.60 16.82
CA THR A 653 5.01 -18.45 16.66
C THR A 653 4.82 -19.24 17.94
N LEU A 654 3.61 -19.19 18.50
CA LEU A 654 3.31 -19.81 19.80
C LEU A 654 2.84 -21.26 19.68
N GLY A 655 2.36 -21.66 18.50
CA GLY A 655 1.91 -23.03 18.19
C GLY A 655 2.68 -23.69 17.04
N GLY A 656 2.13 -24.78 16.50
CA GLY A 656 2.74 -25.49 15.35
C GLY A 656 2.51 -24.79 14.01
N GLN A 657 1.56 -23.85 13.96
CA GLN A 657 1.19 -23.09 12.78
C GLN A 657 1.15 -21.60 13.11
N ALA A 658 1.82 -20.82 12.28
CA ALA A 658 1.87 -19.37 12.41
C ALA A 658 0.60 -18.71 11.83
N PRO A 659 0.18 -17.55 12.36
CA PRO A 659 -0.99 -16.84 11.87
C PRO A 659 -0.86 -16.40 10.41
N VAL A 660 -1.99 -16.37 9.72
CA VAL A 660 -2.15 -15.86 8.35
C VAL A 660 -2.84 -14.50 8.41
N PHE A 661 -2.05 -13.44 8.27
CA PHE A 661 -2.56 -12.07 8.39
C PHE A 661 -3.30 -11.61 7.13
N GLU A 662 -4.64 -11.64 7.19
CA GLU A 662 -5.49 -11.17 6.09
C GLU A 662 -5.48 -9.63 5.94
N ARG A 663 -5.09 -8.91 6.99
CA ARG A 663 -5.11 -7.44 7.06
C ARG A 663 -3.78 -6.90 7.57
N PRO A 664 -3.45 -5.62 7.28
CA PRO A 664 -2.32 -4.94 7.92
C PRO A 664 -2.47 -4.98 9.44
N LEU A 665 -1.37 -5.22 10.13
CA LEU A 665 -1.35 -5.23 11.60
C LEU A 665 -1.28 -3.79 12.12
N LEU A 666 -2.03 -3.50 13.18
CA LEU A 666 -2.01 -2.21 13.86
C LEU A 666 -1.51 -2.42 15.28
N LEU A 667 -0.25 -2.10 15.54
CA LEU A 667 0.30 -2.18 16.89
C LEU A 667 -0.20 -1.00 17.71
N GLU A 668 -1.01 -1.33 18.72
CA GLU A 668 -1.49 -0.38 19.72
C GLU A 668 -0.41 -0.14 20.81
N ARG A 669 -0.78 0.58 21.87
CA ARG A 669 0.13 0.90 22.97
C ARG A 669 0.50 -0.36 23.76
N GLY A 670 1.79 -0.54 24.00
CA GLY A 670 2.34 -1.62 24.82
C GLY A 670 3.75 -2.00 24.37
N ASN A 671 4.31 -3.02 25.02
CA ASN A 671 5.59 -3.62 24.64
C ASN A 671 5.46 -5.11 24.33
N ALA A 672 4.28 -5.70 24.49
CA ALA A 672 3.97 -7.07 24.09
C ALA A 672 2.57 -7.14 23.46
N THR A 673 2.44 -7.94 22.41
CA THR A 673 1.16 -8.22 21.77
C THR A 673 1.06 -9.68 21.35
N LEU A 674 -0.14 -10.22 21.46
CA LEU A 674 -0.52 -11.52 20.89
C LEU A 674 -1.23 -11.27 19.56
N LEU A 675 -0.84 -12.03 18.54
CA LEU A 675 -1.28 -11.89 17.17
C LEU A 675 -2.00 -13.16 16.72
N ALA A 676 -3.18 -13.00 16.13
CA ALA A 676 -3.93 -14.05 15.44
C ALA A 676 -4.13 -13.68 13.95
N ASP A 677 -4.82 -14.54 13.19
CA ASP A 677 -5.09 -14.32 11.75
C ASP A 677 -5.77 -12.96 11.45
N ASN A 678 -6.63 -12.50 12.36
CA ASN A 678 -7.36 -11.24 12.25
C ASN A 678 -6.60 -10.02 12.81
N GLY A 679 -5.39 -10.21 13.32
CA GLY A 679 -4.52 -9.16 13.86
C GLY A 679 -4.26 -9.29 15.36
N PRO A 680 -3.87 -8.19 16.03
CA PRO A 680 -3.64 -8.18 17.48
C PRO A 680 -4.91 -8.52 18.26
N ILE A 681 -4.81 -9.49 19.17
CA ILE A 681 -5.92 -9.90 20.05
C ILE A 681 -5.78 -9.32 21.46
N ALA A 682 -4.56 -9.07 21.91
CA ALA A 682 -4.27 -8.47 23.20
C ALA A 682 -2.92 -7.77 23.13
N THR A 683 -2.91 -6.48 23.45
CA THR A 683 -1.70 -5.66 23.55
C THR A 683 -1.59 -5.13 24.97
N PHE A 684 -0.43 -5.25 25.58
CA PHE A 684 -0.21 -4.87 26.98
C PHE A 684 1.23 -4.44 27.23
N ASP A 685 1.45 -3.85 28.40
CA ASP A 685 2.78 -3.57 28.93
C ASP A 685 3.18 -4.69 29.91
N ALA A 686 4.16 -5.51 29.54
CA ALA A 686 4.68 -6.58 30.38
C ALA A 686 5.45 -6.04 31.61
N LYS A 687 5.96 -4.81 31.56
CA LYS A 687 6.66 -4.15 32.67
C LYS A 687 5.69 -3.46 33.63
N ASP A 688 4.52 -3.03 33.14
CA ASP A 688 3.40 -2.53 33.97
C ASP A 688 2.04 -3.11 33.52
N PRO A 689 1.75 -4.38 33.84
CA PRO A 689 0.51 -5.04 33.44
C PRO A 689 -0.74 -4.41 34.07
N THR A 690 -0.56 -3.59 35.12
CA THR A 690 -1.66 -2.91 35.82
C THR A 690 -1.96 -1.52 35.27
N GLY A 691 -1.08 -0.95 34.44
CA GLY A 691 -1.17 0.43 33.95
C GLY A 691 -1.03 1.50 35.04
N SER A 692 -0.59 1.12 36.24
CA SER A 692 -0.50 2.02 37.40
C SER A 692 0.51 3.14 37.19
N GLN A 693 1.61 2.88 36.49
CA GLN A 693 2.64 3.88 36.20
C GLN A 693 2.11 4.97 35.26
N MET A 694 1.19 4.64 34.35
CA MET A 694 0.57 5.64 33.47
C MET A 694 -0.33 6.64 34.21
N ILE A 695 -0.88 6.25 35.36
CA ILE A 695 -1.70 7.12 36.21
C ILE A 695 -0.80 8.07 37.01
N GLU A 696 0.40 7.62 37.38
CA GLU A 696 1.35 8.37 38.21
C GLU A 696 2.32 9.25 37.39
N ASP A 697 2.49 8.99 36.10
CA ASP A 697 3.33 9.75 35.15
C ASP A 697 2.66 11.02 34.59
N GLU A 698 1.66 11.58 35.28
CA GLU A 698 1.23 12.95 35.03
C GLU A 698 2.47 13.87 35.13
N GLN A 699 2.80 14.56 34.04
CA GLN A 699 3.92 15.50 34.00
C GLN A 699 3.79 16.43 35.20
N SER A 700 4.72 16.33 36.16
CA SER A 700 4.69 17.15 37.37
C SER A 700 4.77 18.62 36.94
N THR A 701 3.64 19.33 36.98
CA THR A 701 3.61 20.76 36.70
C THR A 701 3.89 21.57 37.97
N GLY A 702 4.61 22.69 37.83
CA GLY A 702 4.83 23.63 38.93
C GLY A 702 5.68 23.08 40.08
N LEU A 703 5.19 23.26 41.31
CA LEU A 703 5.93 22.98 42.55
C LEU A 703 6.19 21.47 42.80
N ASP A 704 5.44 20.58 42.15
CA ASP A 704 5.65 19.13 42.29
C ASP A 704 6.91 18.63 41.55
N ALA A 705 7.38 19.35 40.53
CA ALA A 705 8.66 19.06 39.87
C ALA A 705 9.88 19.30 40.79
N TRP A 706 9.75 20.18 41.79
CA TRP A 706 10.80 20.45 42.79
C TRP A 706 10.92 19.35 43.85
N ARG A 707 9.88 18.52 44.01
CA ARG A 707 9.86 17.43 45.00
C ARG A 707 10.60 16.17 44.52
N LYS A 708 10.80 15.99 43.22
CA LYS A 708 11.61 14.89 42.66
C LYS A 708 13.10 15.29 42.64
N PRO A 709 14.02 14.46 43.17
CA PRO A 709 15.45 14.79 43.19
C PRO A 709 16.01 14.83 41.76
N SER A 710 16.32 16.03 41.27
CA SER A 710 16.84 16.28 39.91
C SER A 710 18.00 17.29 39.94
N LEU A 711 18.72 17.45 38.82
CA LEU A 711 19.81 18.43 38.67
C LEU A 711 19.39 19.87 39.03
N LEU A 712 18.10 20.19 39.04
CA LEU A 712 17.59 21.49 39.48
C LEU A 712 17.93 21.80 40.95
N TRP A 713 18.17 20.79 41.80
CA TRP A 713 18.67 20.97 43.17
C TRP A 713 20.10 21.52 43.24
N LEU A 714 20.86 21.48 42.13
CA LEU A 714 22.19 22.10 42.06
C LEU A 714 22.11 23.63 42.04
N ILE A 715 20.98 24.22 41.62
CA ILE A 715 20.77 25.67 41.60
C ILE A 715 20.74 26.24 43.03
N PRO A 716 19.86 25.77 43.95
CA PRO A 716 19.91 26.22 45.35
C PRO A 716 21.20 25.81 46.05
N ALA A 717 21.78 24.64 45.77
CA ALA A 717 23.08 24.25 46.33
C ALA A 717 24.21 25.21 45.91
N GLY A 718 24.23 25.65 44.65
CA GLY A 718 25.16 26.65 44.14
C GLY A 718 24.97 28.03 44.78
N ILE A 719 23.72 28.44 45.01
CA ILE A 719 23.39 29.69 45.72
C ILE A 719 23.87 29.63 47.18
N VAL A 720 23.66 28.51 47.87
CA VAL A 720 24.14 28.31 49.25
C VAL A 720 25.66 28.32 49.30
N LEU A 721 26.34 27.64 48.37
CA LEU A 721 27.80 27.66 48.28
C LEU A 721 28.33 29.08 48.03
N PHE A 722 27.69 29.84 47.13
CA PHE A 722 28.05 31.23 46.86
C PHE A 722 27.86 32.13 48.09
N LEU A 723 26.77 31.95 48.84
CA LEU A 723 26.53 32.68 50.10
C LEU A 723 27.57 32.32 51.18
N ILE A 724 27.96 31.05 51.29
CA ILE A 724 29.03 30.61 52.18
C ILE A 724 30.36 31.27 51.80
N LEU A 725 30.69 31.34 50.50
CA LEU A 725 31.89 32.01 50.02
C LEU A 725 31.88 33.52 50.29
N LEU A 726 30.72 34.18 50.15
CA LEU A 726 30.56 35.59 50.50
C LEU A 726 30.72 35.84 52.01
N LEU A 727 30.18 34.96 52.85
CA LEU A 727 30.32 35.03 54.31
C LEU A 727 31.75 34.75 54.75
N ALA A 728 32.41 33.74 54.16
CA ALA A 728 33.81 33.43 54.39
C ALA A 728 34.71 34.61 53.97
N GLY A 729 34.47 35.21 52.80
CA GLY A 729 35.18 36.39 52.33
C GLY A 729 34.96 37.62 53.22
N ARG A 730 33.75 37.79 53.77
CA ARG A 730 33.42 38.87 54.72
C ARG A 730 34.11 38.64 56.07
N SER A 731 34.20 37.40 56.57
CA SER A 731 34.92 37.06 57.80
C SER A 731 36.44 37.27 57.66
N ALA A 732 37.00 36.90 56.50
CA ALA A 732 38.42 37.09 56.19
C ALA A 732 38.80 38.57 56.07
N ARG A 733 37.88 39.43 55.60
CA ARG A 733 38.07 40.90 55.62
C ARG A 733 38.00 41.50 57.02
N ARG A 734 37.15 40.95 57.89
CA ARG A 734 36.96 41.44 59.27
C ARG A 734 38.11 41.05 60.21
N ASN A 735 38.82 39.96 59.93
CA ASN A 735 40.05 39.56 60.63
C ASN A 735 41.32 40.25 60.09
N ARG A 736 41.20 41.18 59.15
CA ARG A 736 42.31 41.97 58.58
C ARG A 736 42.20 43.48 58.84
N SER A 737 41.22 43.91 59.65
CA SER A 737 41.07 45.30 60.12
C SER A 737 41.47 45.42 61.58
#